data_AF-A0A954DGB8-F1
#
_entry.id   AF-A0A954DGB8-F1
#
_cell.length_a   1.000
_cell.length_b   1.000
_cell.length_c   1.000
_cell.angle_alpha   90.00
_cell.angle_beta   90.00
_cell.angle_gamma   90.00
#
_symmetry.space_group_name_H-M   'P 1'
#
loop_
_entity.id
_entity.type
_entity.pdbx_description
1 polymer ?
#
loop_
_entity_poly.entity_id
_entity_poly.type
_entity_poly.pdbx_seq_one_letter_code
_entity_poly.pdbx_strand_id
1 'polypeptide(L)'
;GSMPHALTAVDDRLYFVASSGVSTNDELWSSDGTEAGTYLVKEIAAGAVGSDPSDLAALGKQLLFAANDGVHGRELWRSDGTAIGTVLVKDLWPGETGALEHPYERSALIIVGGRAFFAAYAPGLGRELYMSDGSVLGTGLVRDISPGETSGMTALLGVYGQTLVFAATATGVPGTEELWRSDGTEPGTELVVDLNPQLPGTRSSDPRDFFDADGTLYFQARTEATGVELWSSDGSEPETRIVTDAWPGIASSMASPRAWWRNTLYFAADDGIHGTELWVSHGSSRTTALLADLVPGTESGRPGNFLAIGGFLYFDAADALWRTDGTAFGTTRVRAIEPGPLVRLHNTILCSGADPEHGRELWKSDGTSQGTVLVKDIQAGGGGSNPTLPVVAGDYAYFVATTAQSTRELWRTDGTESGTLRLLDFGSVPVTTNATAVGDVLFFRGADGELWKSDGTATGTMLVKDLWPGPQASNPHALVALDGLLLFRADSPTGGCLWRSDGTEAGTTCVMPIHFDYGVRIGRRKVYFTATISLGSELWVTDGTVNGTTLVFDLNPGPGSSNPWYLALSRGMVFVGADDGDHGRELFRFFPGATSQVVGDGCSARTRLPHLDATDPVLGQELRLEARDAPDAAVAMLLLGTRPKVLAELAAGCFSYVDLWAPLIVVDGFVTTTSEWSRTLMVPADTKLLGQHFATQAWYVSPAGIEGTNGVALTPGT
;
A
#
# COMPACT_ATOMS: atom_id res chain seq x y z
N GLY A 1 -30.40 13.12 5.14
CA GLY A 1 -28.96 12.95 4.87
C GLY A 1 -28.81 12.50 3.45
N SER A 2 -27.96 13.19 2.70
CA SER A 2 -27.59 12.84 1.32
C SER A 2 -26.63 11.64 1.23
N MET A 3 -26.04 11.17 2.34
CA MET A 3 -25.20 9.96 2.40
C MET A 3 -24.05 9.91 1.37
N PRO A 4 -23.14 10.90 1.34
CA PRO A 4 -22.07 10.94 0.35
C PRO A 4 -21.12 9.74 0.46
N HIS A 5 -20.74 9.19 -0.70
CA HIS A 5 -19.80 8.08 -0.82
C HIS A 5 -19.06 8.10 -2.17
N ALA A 6 -18.18 7.11 -2.39
CA ALA A 6 -17.35 6.98 -3.59
C ALA A 6 -16.53 8.24 -3.94
N LEU A 7 -15.98 8.92 -2.91
CA LEU A 7 -15.24 10.16 -3.07
C LEU A 7 -14.03 9.99 -3.99
N THR A 8 -14.07 10.66 -5.15
CA THR A 8 -13.05 10.57 -6.20
C THR A 8 -12.52 11.96 -6.56
N ALA A 9 -11.23 12.17 -6.36
CA ALA A 9 -10.56 13.40 -6.74
C ALA A 9 -10.21 13.40 -8.23
N VAL A 10 -10.58 14.46 -8.96
CA VAL A 10 -10.22 14.64 -10.37
C VAL A 10 -9.69 16.06 -10.55
N ASP A 11 -8.40 16.17 -10.86
CA ASP A 11 -7.65 17.43 -10.95
C ASP A 11 -7.93 18.28 -9.69
N ASP A 12 -8.82 19.23 -9.88
CA ASP A 12 -9.08 20.37 -9.05
C ASP A 12 -10.46 20.30 -8.38
N ARG A 13 -11.14 19.15 -8.49
CA ARG A 13 -12.51 18.92 -7.99
C ARG A 13 -12.60 17.61 -7.24
N LEU A 14 -13.59 17.53 -6.35
CA LEU A 14 -14.07 16.27 -5.81
C LEU A 14 -15.38 15.90 -6.51
N TYR A 15 -15.51 14.64 -6.87
CA TYR A 15 -16.77 14.01 -7.26
C TYR A 15 -17.18 12.99 -6.20
N PHE A 16 -18.47 12.88 -5.96
CA PHE A 16 -19.03 11.98 -4.97
C PHE A 16 -20.48 11.65 -5.30
N VAL A 17 -20.94 10.55 -4.76
CA VAL A 17 -22.27 10.01 -4.97
C VAL A 17 -23.11 10.30 -3.73
N ALA A 18 -24.30 10.88 -3.89
CA ALA A 18 -25.17 11.25 -2.78
C ALA A 18 -26.64 11.38 -3.22
N SER A 19 -27.58 11.09 -2.32
CA SER A 19 -29.03 11.27 -2.53
C SER A 19 -29.38 12.73 -2.83
N SER A 20 -30.27 12.93 -3.82
CA SER A 20 -30.72 14.26 -4.27
C SER A 20 -31.71 14.95 -3.33
N GLY A 21 -32.17 14.26 -2.27
CA GLY A 21 -33.17 14.78 -1.32
C GLY A 21 -34.60 14.86 -1.87
N VAL A 22 -34.80 14.74 -3.19
CA VAL A 22 -36.11 14.63 -3.85
C VAL A 22 -36.50 13.16 -4.06
N SER A 23 -35.52 12.26 -4.12
CA SER A 23 -35.67 10.80 -4.11
C SER A 23 -34.72 10.17 -3.09
N THR A 24 -35.01 8.93 -2.68
CA THR A 24 -34.11 8.13 -1.81
C THR A 24 -32.84 7.65 -2.52
N ASN A 25 -32.65 8.05 -3.78
CA ASN A 25 -31.73 7.39 -4.68
C ASN A 25 -30.58 8.34 -5.04
N ASP A 26 -29.43 7.72 -5.33
CA ASP A 26 -28.16 8.41 -5.41
C ASP A 26 -27.95 9.10 -6.76
N GLU A 27 -27.30 10.26 -6.72
CA GLU A 27 -26.95 11.10 -7.86
C GLU A 27 -25.49 11.58 -7.78
N LEU A 28 -24.98 12.12 -8.89
CA LEU A 28 -23.60 12.61 -8.96
C LEU A 28 -23.51 14.07 -8.54
N TRP A 29 -22.64 14.32 -7.56
CA TRP A 29 -22.32 15.65 -7.07
C TRP A 29 -20.86 16.01 -7.35
N SER A 30 -20.62 17.31 -7.49
CA SER A 30 -19.28 17.86 -7.61
C SER A 30 -19.09 18.97 -6.59
N SER A 31 -17.88 19.05 -6.05
CA SER A 31 -17.44 20.14 -5.20
C SER A 31 -16.07 20.61 -5.65
N ASP A 32 -15.91 21.92 -5.89
CA ASP A 32 -14.59 22.57 -5.95
C ASP A 32 -14.06 22.92 -4.56
N GLY A 33 -14.80 22.51 -3.53
CA GLY A 33 -14.60 22.95 -2.18
C GLY A 33 -15.13 24.36 -1.93
N THR A 34 -16.30 24.74 -2.42
CA THR A 34 -17.05 25.94 -1.96
C THR A 34 -18.54 25.62 -1.98
N GLU A 35 -19.36 26.31 -1.18
CA GLU A 35 -20.83 26.11 -1.21
C GLU A 35 -21.38 26.41 -2.61
N ALA A 36 -20.98 27.54 -3.19
CA ALA A 36 -21.37 27.93 -4.55
C ALA A 36 -20.90 26.94 -5.63
N GLY A 37 -19.77 26.26 -5.40
CA GLY A 37 -19.21 25.23 -6.28
C GLY A 37 -19.53 23.80 -5.84
N THR A 38 -20.43 23.62 -4.88
CA THR A 38 -20.98 22.31 -4.48
C THR A 38 -22.41 22.22 -4.98
N TYR A 39 -22.65 21.35 -5.96
CA TYR A 39 -23.96 21.23 -6.57
C TYR A 39 -24.18 19.84 -7.14
N LEU A 40 -25.45 19.45 -7.20
CA LEU A 40 -25.91 18.34 -8.01
C LEU A 40 -25.46 18.66 -9.42
N VAL A 41 -24.55 17.84 -9.95
CA VAL A 41 -23.96 18.12 -11.24
C VAL A 41 -25.06 18.15 -12.29
N LYS A 42 -25.97 17.18 -12.22
CA LYS A 42 -27.15 17.06 -13.07
C LYS A 42 -28.10 16.05 -12.43
N GLU A 43 -29.41 16.32 -12.47
CA GLU A 43 -30.41 15.27 -12.23
C GLU A 43 -30.42 14.37 -13.47
N ILE A 44 -29.79 13.19 -13.35
CA ILE A 44 -29.61 12.29 -14.49
C ILE A 44 -30.91 11.54 -14.77
N ALA A 45 -31.51 10.90 -13.77
CA ALA A 45 -32.82 10.25 -13.89
C ALA A 45 -33.94 11.13 -13.32
N ALA A 46 -35.04 11.30 -14.06
CA ALA A 46 -36.18 12.07 -13.56
C ALA A 46 -37.02 11.26 -12.56
N GLY A 47 -37.21 11.78 -11.35
CA GLY A 47 -38.18 11.27 -10.37
C GLY A 47 -37.58 10.35 -9.31
N ALA A 48 -38.37 9.41 -8.78
CA ALA A 48 -38.05 8.68 -7.55
C ALA A 48 -37.03 7.54 -7.69
N VAL A 49 -36.47 7.29 -8.89
CA VAL A 49 -35.64 6.10 -9.20
C VAL A 49 -34.13 6.40 -9.14
N GLY A 50 -33.70 7.66 -9.17
CA GLY A 50 -32.28 8.09 -9.14
C GLY A 50 -31.39 7.43 -10.18
N SER A 51 -30.12 7.85 -10.26
CA SER A 51 -29.20 7.40 -11.29
C SER A 51 -28.15 6.37 -10.87
N ASP A 52 -28.05 6.09 -9.57
CA ASP A 52 -27.11 5.14 -8.95
C ASP A 52 -25.66 5.22 -9.51
N PRO A 53 -25.02 6.41 -9.50
CA PRO A 53 -23.67 6.56 -10.03
C PRO A 53 -22.67 5.65 -9.33
N SER A 54 -21.81 5.01 -10.11
CA SER A 54 -20.81 4.07 -9.60
C SER A 54 -19.59 3.96 -10.52
N ASP A 55 -18.57 3.21 -10.08
CA ASP A 55 -17.30 3.03 -10.80
C ASP A 55 -16.55 4.35 -11.11
N LEU A 56 -16.64 5.33 -10.21
CA LEU A 56 -16.04 6.65 -10.42
C LEU A 56 -14.53 6.54 -10.68
N ALA A 57 -14.09 7.06 -11.83
CA ALA A 57 -12.70 7.04 -12.25
C ALA A 57 -12.25 8.39 -12.82
N ALA A 58 -11.08 8.84 -12.38
CA ALA A 58 -10.46 10.06 -12.87
C ALA A 58 -9.83 9.86 -14.25
N LEU A 59 -10.35 10.53 -15.28
CA LEU A 59 -9.81 10.53 -16.63
C LEU A 59 -9.29 11.92 -17.01
N GLY A 60 -8.02 12.19 -16.71
CA GLY A 60 -7.43 13.51 -16.89
C GLY A 60 -8.15 14.55 -16.04
N LYS A 61 -8.87 15.48 -16.69
CA LYS A 61 -9.66 16.55 -16.03
C LYS A 61 -11.16 16.25 -15.95
N GLN A 62 -11.58 15.06 -16.37
CA GLN A 62 -12.98 14.64 -16.38
C GLN A 62 -13.17 13.44 -15.46
N LEU A 63 -14.36 13.33 -14.88
CA LEU A 63 -14.82 12.11 -14.24
C LEU A 63 -15.51 11.24 -15.29
N LEU A 64 -15.18 9.95 -15.30
CA LEU A 64 -16.03 8.92 -15.89
C LEU A 64 -16.67 8.08 -14.81
N PHE A 65 -17.92 7.68 -15.05
CA PHE A 65 -18.73 6.92 -14.13
C PHE A 65 -19.86 6.24 -14.89
N ALA A 66 -20.49 5.26 -14.27
CA ALA A 66 -21.67 4.60 -14.80
C ALA A 66 -22.92 5.07 -14.07
N ALA A 67 -24.02 5.34 -14.78
CA ALA A 67 -25.28 5.83 -14.21
C ALA A 67 -26.47 5.53 -15.12
N ASN A 68 -27.68 5.50 -14.55
CA ASN A 68 -28.94 5.23 -15.24
C ASN A 68 -29.84 6.47 -15.27
N ASP A 69 -30.33 6.91 -16.43
CA ASP A 69 -31.24 8.07 -16.52
C ASP A 69 -32.74 7.72 -16.58
N GLY A 70 -33.07 6.43 -16.44
CA GLY A 70 -34.43 5.90 -16.52
C GLY A 70 -34.98 5.84 -17.95
N VAL A 71 -34.18 6.21 -18.97
CA VAL A 71 -34.56 6.13 -20.39
C VAL A 71 -33.62 5.20 -21.16
N HIS A 72 -32.32 5.25 -20.86
CA HIS A 72 -31.26 4.51 -21.54
C HIS A 72 -30.63 3.40 -20.67
N GLY A 73 -31.17 3.15 -19.48
CA GLY A 73 -30.56 2.20 -18.54
C GLY A 73 -29.18 2.64 -18.03
N ARG A 74 -28.43 1.75 -17.35
CA ARG A 74 -27.09 2.07 -16.81
C ARG A 74 -26.05 2.12 -17.93
N GLU A 75 -25.54 3.31 -18.18
CA GLU A 75 -24.65 3.64 -19.30
C GLU A 75 -23.39 4.38 -18.83
N LEU A 76 -22.44 4.64 -19.74
CA LEU A 76 -21.25 5.44 -19.43
C LEU A 76 -21.56 6.94 -19.50
N TRP A 77 -21.27 7.63 -18.41
CA TRP A 77 -21.41 9.08 -18.27
C TRP A 77 -20.06 9.74 -18.02
N ARG A 78 -20.00 11.01 -18.41
CA ARG A 78 -18.88 11.88 -18.05
C ARG A 78 -19.36 13.12 -17.34
N SER A 79 -18.45 13.72 -16.60
CA SER A 79 -18.63 15.06 -16.07
C SER A 79 -17.34 15.84 -16.07
N ASP A 80 -17.40 17.09 -16.53
CA ASP A 80 -16.40 18.13 -16.24
C ASP A 80 -16.74 18.92 -14.95
N GLY A 81 -17.77 18.45 -14.25
CA GLY A 81 -18.34 19.06 -13.07
C GLY A 81 -19.53 19.96 -13.37
N THR A 82 -19.88 20.29 -14.61
CA THR A 82 -21.03 21.16 -14.95
C THR A 82 -22.24 20.38 -15.44
N ALA A 83 -23.46 20.92 -15.30
CA ALA A 83 -24.67 20.27 -15.84
C ALA A 83 -24.66 20.10 -17.36
N ILE A 84 -24.13 21.09 -18.08
CA ILE A 84 -24.00 21.06 -19.54
C ILE A 84 -22.93 20.04 -19.97
N GLY A 85 -21.81 19.98 -19.23
CA GLY A 85 -20.74 19.01 -19.48
C GLY A 85 -21.02 17.61 -18.92
N THR A 86 -22.13 17.44 -18.22
CA THR A 86 -22.58 16.15 -17.68
C THR A 86 -23.58 15.52 -18.61
N VAL A 87 -23.06 14.60 -19.37
CA VAL A 87 -23.75 14.03 -20.51
C VAL A 87 -23.50 12.54 -20.51
N LEU A 88 -24.53 11.82 -20.91
CA LEU A 88 -24.39 10.47 -21.42
C LEU A 88 -23.29 10.55 -22.48
N VAL A 89 -22.20 9.82 -22.27
CA VAL A 89 -21.11 9.85 -23.24
C VAL A 89 -21.59 9.21 -24.52
N LYS A 90 -22.31 8.09 -24.38
CA LYS A 90 -22.97 7.39 -25.47
C LYS A 90 -24.00 6.43 -24.89
N ASP A 91 -25.18 6.41 -25.48
CA ASP A 91 -26.16 5.33 -25.27
C ASP A 91 -25.65 4.09 -26.02
N LEU A 92 -25.00 3.18 -25.30
CA LEU A 92 -24.49 1.96 -25.90
C LEU A 92 -25.60 0.91 -26.05
N TRP A 93 -26.56 0.88 -25.12
CA TRP A 93 -27.75 0.03 -25.21
C TRP A 93 -29.07 0.82 -25.24
N PRO A 94 -29.62 1.11 -26.43
CA PRO A 94 -30.92 1.76 -26.60
C PRO A 94 -32.05 1.14 -25.78
N GLY A 95 -32.69 1.99 -24.97
CA GLY A 95 -33.81 1.65 -24.11
C GLY A 95 -33.40 1.40 -22.66
N GLU A 96 -34.32 0.93 -21.83
CA GLU A 96 -34.16 0.96 -20.36
C GLU A 96 -33.18 -0.09 -19.77
N THR A 97 -32.56 -0.94 -20.59
CA THR A 97 -31.71 -2.06 -20.12
C THR A 97 -30.33 -1.60 -19.64
N GLY A 98 -29.67 -0.73 -20.40
CA GLY A 98 -28.31 -0.27 -20.13
C GLY A 98 -27.21 -1.26 -20.51
N ALA A 99 -26.06 -0.72 -20.86
CA ALA A 99 -24.88 -1.46 -21.29
C ALA A 99 -23.96 -1.92 -20.16
N LEU A 100 -24.06 -1.35 -18.95
CA LEU A 100 -23.14 -1.64 -17.85
C LEU A 100 -23.82 -2.43 -16.72
N GLU A 101 -23.15 -3.48 -16.23
CA GLU A 101 -23.65 -4.37 -15.16
C GLU A 101 -23.75 -3.65 -13.80
N HIS A 102 -24.41 -4.27 -12.81
CA HIS A 102 -24.67 -3.64 -11.51
C HIS A 102 -23.36 -3.37 -10.71
N PRO A 103 -23.29 -2.29 -9.89
CA PRO A 103 -22.11 -1.91 -9.06
C PRO A 103 -21.46 -2.98 -8.15
N TYR A 104 -22.07 -4.15 -7.97
CA TYR A 104 -21.53 -5.22 -7.13
C TYR A 104 -20.77 -6.31 -7.91
N GLU A 105 -20.74 -6.21 -9.24
CA GLU A 105 -20.06 -7.13 -10.14
C GLU A 105 -18.78 -6.49 -10.71
N ARG A 106 -17.78 -7.30 -11.08
CA ARG A 106 -16.39 -6.89 -11.41
C ARG A 106 -16.27 -6.08 -12.72
N SER A 107 -16.92 -4.91 -12.79
CA SER A 107 -16.85 -3.98 -13.92
C SER A 107 -16.10 -2.73 -13.53
N ALA A 108 -14.81 -2.88 -13.22
CA ALA A 108 -13.97 -1.74 -12.88
C ALA A 108 -13.66 -0.89 -14.11
N LEU A 109 -13.85 0.43 -14.02
CA LEU A 109 -13.25 1.37 -14.96
C LEU A 109 -11.73 1.43 -14.71
N ILE A 110 -10.94 0.91 -15.65
CA ILE A 110 -9.47 0.95 -15.57
C ILE A 110 -8.94 2.09 -16.44
N ILE A 111 -8.16 2.98 -15.82
CA ILE A 111 -7.52 4.10 -16.50
C ILE A 111 -6.13 3.70 -16.98
N VAL A 112 -5.92 3.72 -18.29
CA VAL A 112 -4.62 3.42 -18.93
C VAL A 112 -4.31 4.47 -19.97
N GLY A 113 -3.13 5.09 -19.92
CA GLY A 113 -2.67 6.03 -20.95
C GLY A 113 -3.60 7.22 -21.21
N GLY A 114 -4.41 7.62 -20.23
CA GLY A 114 -5.41 8.68 -20.40
C GLY A 114 -6.68 8.26 -21.14
N ARG A 115 -6.98 6.95 -21.18
CA ARG A 115 -8.23 6.35 -21.66
C ARG A 115 -8.84 5.48 -20.57
N ALA A 116 -10.16 5.39 -20.54
CA ALA A 116 -10.86 4.43 -19.68
C ALA A 116 -11.25 3.20 -20.48
N PHE A 117 -10.97 2.03 -19.92
CA PHE A 117 -11.38 0.74 -20.45
C PHE A 117 -12.40 0.09 -19.53
N PHE A 118 -13.41 -0.50 -20.16
CA PHE A 118 -14.52 -1.15 -19.47
C PHE A 118 -15.18 -2.18 -20.38
N ALA A 119 -15.96 -3.06 -19.76
CA ALA A 119 -16.75 -4.06 -20.46
C ALA A 119 -18.21 -3.59 -20.52
N ALA A 120 -18.87 -3.70 -21.67
CA ALA A 120 -20.26 -3.25 -21.84
C ALA A 120 -21.03 -4.08 -22.87
N TYR A 121 -22.36 -4.10 -22.76
CA TYR A 121 -23.29 -4.71 -23.72
C TYR A 121 -23.80 -3.70 -24.77
N ALA A 122 -24.20 -4.13 -25.97
CA ALA A 122 -24.97 -3.30 -26.91
C ALA A 122 -25.90 -4.14 -27.81
N PRO A 123 -26.98 -3.61 -28.42
CA PRO A 123 -27.89 -4.40 -29.23
C PRO A 123 -27.20 -5.15 -30.37
N GLY A 124 -27.44 -6.45 -30.43
CA GLY A 124 -26.77 -7.34 -31.38
C GLY A 124 -25.33 -7.70 -30.99
N LEU A 125 -24.85 -7.26 -29.82
CA LEU A 125 -23.54 -7.55 -29.23
C LEU A 125 -23.70 -8.16 -27.82
N GLY A 126 -22.75 -9.00 -27.39
CA GLY A 126 -22.61 -9.42 -26.01
C GLY A 126 -21.85 -8.39 -25.16
N ARG A 127 -21.32 -8.83 -24.01
CA ARG A 127 -20.38 -8.03 -23.20
C ARG A 127 -19.02 -7.98 -23.88
N GLU A 128 -18.66 -6.80 -24.40
CA GLU A 128 -17.46 -6.58 -25.20
C GLU A 128 -16.55 -5.50 -24.61
N LEU A 129 -15.34 -5.33 -25.17
CA LEU A 129 -14.42 -4.29 -24.75
C LEU A 129 -14.79 -2.94 -25.36
N TYR A 130 -14.99 -1.96 -24.48
CA TYR A 130 -15.21 -0.57 -24.82
C TYR A 130 -14.08 0.30 -24.27
N MET A 131 -13.86 1.42 -24.95
CA MET A 131 -12.95 2.46 -24.52
C MET A 131 -13.66 3.80 -24.59
N SER A 132 -13.26 4.70 -23.69
CA SER A 132 -13.66 6.09 -23.72
C SER A 132 -12.47 7.01 -23.43
N ASP A 133 -12.29 8.02 -24.28
CA ASP A 133 -11.51 9.21 -23.97
C ASP A 133 -12.36 10.30 -23.27
N GLY A 134 -13.60 9.94 -22.92
CA GLY A 134 -14.62 10.83 -22.42
C GLY A 134 -15.49 11.44 -23.52
N SER A 135 -15.20 11.39 -24.82
CA SER A 135 -16.04 12.01 -25.86
C SER A 135 -17.01 11.03 -26.51
N VAL A 136 -18.13 11.51 -27.09
CA VAL A 136 -19.08 10.65 -27.84
C VAL A 136 -18.38 9.92 -28.99
N LEU A 137 -17.49 10.64 -29.71
CA LEU A 137 -16.76 10.09 -30.85
C LEU A 137 -15.64 9.13 -30.43
N GLY A 138 -14.96 9.41 -29.33
CA GLY A 138 -13.93 8.55 -28.74
C GLY A 138 -14.49 7.50 -27.78
N THR A 139 -15.81 7.34 -27.73
CA THR A 139 -16.48 6.29 -26.96
C THR A 139 -17.16 5.31 -27.88
N GLY A 140 -16.79 4.06 -27.70
CA GLY A 140 -17.39 2.99 -28.45
C GLY A 140 -16.69 1.69 -28.22
N LEU A 141 -17.29 0.70 -28.87
CA LEU A 141 -16.73 -0.61 -29.01
C LEU A 141 -15.32 -0.45 -29.57
N VAL A 142 -14.33 -0.94 -28.83
CA VAL A 142 -12.99 -1.02 -29.39
C VAL A 142 -12.94 -2.16 -30.38
N ARG A 143 -13.55 -3.29 -30.01
CA ARG A 143 -13.69 -4.46 -30.87
C ARG A 143 -14.82 -5.34 -30.37
N ASP A 144 -15.63 -5.84 -31.32
CA ASP A 144 -16.56 -6.94 -31.09
C ASP A 144 -15.73 -8.22 -31.09
N ILE A 145 -15.36 -8.69 -29.91
CA ILE A 145 -14.50 -9.86 -29.75
C ILE A 145 -15.30 -11.14 -30.04
N SER A 146 -16.56 -11.19 -29.62
CA SER A 146 -17.48 -12.28 -29.91
C SER A 146 -18.67 -11.85 -30.79
N PRO A 147 -18.68 -12.18 -32.09
CA PRO A 147 -19.74 -11.73 -33.00
C PRO A 147 -21.15 -12.11 -32.55
N GLY A 148 -22.05 -11.13 -32.59
CA GLY A 148 -23.45 -11.31 -32.20
C GLY A 148 -23.66 -11.14 -30.70
N GLU A 149 -24.78 -11.65 -30.17
CA GLU A 149 -25.19 -11.40 -28.77
C GLU A 149 -24.39 -12.18 -27.71
N THR A 150 -23.22 -12.69 -28.07
CA THR A 150 -22.42 -13.58 -27.22
C THR A 150 -21.35 -12.77 -26.51
N SER A 151 -21.25 -12.86 -25.18
CA SER A 151 -20.25 -12.11 -24.42
C SER A 151 -18.82 -12.60 -24.70
N GLY A 152 -17.99 -11.72 -25.24
CA GLY A 152 -16.59 -11.97 -25.49
C GLY A 152 -15.66 -11.60 -24.35
N MET A 153 -16.05 -10.68 -23.46
CA MET A 153 -15.17 -10.15 -22.42
C MET A 153 -15.47 -10.74 -21.03
N THR A 154 -14.45 -11.32 -20.38
CA THR A 154 -14.58 -11.99 -19.08
C THR A 154 -14.00 -11.16 -17.93
N ALA A 155 -12.74 -10.74 -18.02
CA ALA A 155 -12.08 -10.01 -16.94
C ALA A 155 -11.05 -9.00 -17.44
N LEU A 156 -11.05 -7.81 -16.84
CA LEU A 156 -9.92 -6.90 -16.89
C LEU A 156 -8.87 -7.38 -15.89
N LEU A 157 -7.62 -7.54 -16.33
CA LEU A 157 -6.59 -8.22 -15.54
C LEU A 157 -5.55 -7.24 -14.99
N GLY A 158 -5.26 -6.17 -15.72
CA GLY A 158 -4.37 -5.11 -15.22
C GLY A 158 -3.80 -4.24 -16.33
N VAL A 159 -2.72 -3.56 -15.97
CA VAL A 159 -2.02 -2.60 -16.82
C VAL A 159 -0.57 -3.05 -17.00
N TYR A 160 -0.13 -3.10 -18.25
CA TYR A 160 1.26 -3.32 -18.61
C TYR A 160 1.75 -2.10 -19.41
N GLY A 161 2.61 -1.29 -18.79
CA GLY A 161 3.01 0.00 -19.36
C GLY A 161 1.82 0.93 -19.61
N GLN A 162 1.49 1.17 -20.89
CA GLN A 162 0.31 1.94 -21.34
C GLN A 162 -0.72 1.08 -22.08
N THR A 163 -0.65 -0.24 -21.92
CA THR A 163 -1.53 -1.20 -22.60
C THR A 163 -2.41 -1.89 -21.58
N LEU A 164 -3.70 -2.02 -21.90
CA LEU A 164 -4.61 -2.86 -21.12
C LEU A 164 -4.34 -4.32 -21.45
N VAL A 165 -4.29 -5.16 -20.41
CA VAL A 165 -4.25 -6.61 -20.55
C VAL A 165 -5.50 -7.21 -19.91
N PHE A 166 -6.14 -8.13 -20.62
CA PHE A 166 -7.44 -8.68 -20.23
C PHE A 166 -7.67 -10.09 -20.81
N ALA A 167 -8.68 -10.77 -20.25
CA ALA A 167 -9.11 -12.11 -20.65
C ALA A 167 -10.42 -11.99 -21.43
N ALA A 168 -10.44 -12.54 -22.65
CA ALA A 168 -11.60 -12.53 -23.53
C ALA A 168 -11.60 -13.75 -24.46
N THR A 169 -12.78 -14.16 -24.94
CA THR A 169 -12.97 -15.32 -25.80
C THR A 169 -12.14 -15.24 -27.09
N ALA A 170 -11.60 -16.36 -27.57
CA ALA A 170 -10.77 -16.41 -28.78
C ALA A 170 -11.56 -16.17 -30.09
N THR A 171 -12.76 -16.76 -30.23
CA THR A 171 -13.47 -16.90 -31.53
C THR A 171 -15.00 -16.82 -31.47
N GLY A 172 -15.59 -15.97 -30.63
CA GLY A 172 -17.07 -15.93 -30.56
C GLY A 172 -17.71 -17.07 -29.78
N VAL A 173 -16.92 -17.91 -29.11
CA VAL A 173 -17.44 -19.03 -28.31
C VAL A 173 -17.21 -18.75 -26.82
N PRO A 174 -18.28 -18.66 -26.01
CA PRO A 174 -18.17 -18.44 -24.56
C PRO A 174 -17.31 -19.51 -23.88
N GLY A 175 -16.55 -19.10 -22.86
CA GLY A 175 -15.71 -20.01 -22.08
C GLY A 175 -14.44 -20.46 -22.81
N THR A 176 -13.95 -19.65 -23.76
CA THR A 176 -12.68 -19.84 -24.48
C THR A 176 -11.73 -18.67 -24.26
N GLU A 177 -11.58 -18.24 -23.00
CA GLU A 177 -10.78 -17.06 -22.67
C GLU A 177 -9.32 -17.21 -23.08
N GLU A 178 -8.79 -16.19 -23.73
CA GLU A 178 -7.41 -16.05 -24.16
C GLU A 178 -6.84 -14.71 -23.71
N LEU A 179 -5.53 -14.53 -23.88
CA LEU A 179 -4.86 -13.27 -23.56
C LEU A 179 -5.13 -12.23 -24.66
N TRP A 180 -5.70 -11.11 -24.28
CA TRP A 180 -5.92 -9.97 -25.17
C TRP A 180 -5.19 -8.73 -24.68
N ARG A 181 -4.83 -7.89 -25.64
CA ARG A 181 -4.32 -6.54 -25.38
C ARG A 181 -5.21 -5.51 -26.03
N SER A 182 -5.18 -4.30 -25.47
CA SER A 182 -5.73 -3.14 -26.14
C SER A 182 -4.90 -1.89 -25.86
N ASP A 183 -4.55 -1.19 -26.93
CA ASP A 183 -4.09 0.20 -26.84
C ASP A 183 -5.27 1.20 -26.89
N GLY A 184 -6.51 0.71 -27.05
CA GLY A 184 -7.72 1.51 -27.21
C GLY A 184 -8.15 1.76 -28.65
N THR A 185 -7.51 1.16 -29.65
CA THR A 185 -7.95 1.20 -31.06
C THR A 185 -8.42 -0.17 -31.52
N GLU A 186 -9.30 -0.25 -32.53
CA GLU A 186 -9.74 -1.55 -33.10
C GLU A 186 -8.54 -2.35 -33.65
N PRO A 187 -7.60 -1.78 -34.44
CA PRO A 187 -6.43 -2.52 -34.88
C PRO A 187 -5.48 -2.92 -33.76
N GLY A 188 -5.36 -2.12 -32.70
CA GLY A 188 -4.53 -2.40 -31.53
C GLY A 188 -5.24 -3.19 -30.44
N THR A 189 -6.50 -3.56 -30.65
CA THR A 189 -7.27 -4.47 -29.80
C THR A 189 -7.29 -5.80 -30.48
N GLU A 190 -6.42 -6.67 -30.05
CA GLU A 190 -6.23 -7.94 -30.69
C GLU A 190 -5.93 -9.00 -29.65
N LEU A 191 -6.36 -10.19 -30.03
CA LEU A 191 -5.89 -11.41 -29.42
C LEU A 191 -4.37 -11.33 -29.48
N VAL A 192 -3.72 -11.33 -28.32
CA VAL A 192 -2.27 -11.32 -28.28
C VAL A 192 -1.80 -12.58 -28.99
N VAL A 193 -2.43 -13.71 -28.66
CA VAL A 193 -2.22 -15.00 -29.33
C VAL A 193 -3.35 -15.95 -28.90
N ASP A 194 -3.87 -16.75 -29.84
CA ASP A 194 -4.70 -17.91 -29.50
C ASP A 194 -3.76 -18.99 -28.97
N LEU A 195 -3.83 -19.31 -27.68
CA LEU A 195 -2.98 -20.33 -27.10
C LEU A 195 -3.45 -21.76 -27.43
N ASN A 196 -4.67 -21.93 -27.96
CA ASN A 196 -5.29 -23.20 -28.32
C ASN A 196 -5.79 -23.27 -29.78
N PRO A 197 -4.98 -22.93 -30.80
CA PRO A 197 -5.47 -22.76 -32.19
C PRO A 197 -5.90 -24.07 -32.85
N GLN A 198 -5.51 -25.22 -32.27
CA GLN A 198 -5.85 -26.55 -32.77
C GLN A 198 -7.26 -27.00 -32.37
N LEU A 199 -7.88 -26.35 -31.38
CA LEU A 199 -9.25 -26.61 -30.93
C LEU A 199 -10.10 -25.33 -30.95
N PRO A 200 -10.31 -24.71 -32.14
CA PRO A 200 -10.98 -23.43 -32.25
C PRO A 200 -12.34 -23.45 -31.55
N GLY A 201 -12.55 -22.52 -30.61
CA GLY A 201 -13.85 -22.32 -29.99
C GLY A 201 -14.33 -23.44 -29.07
N THR A 202 -13.43 -24.21 -28.43
CA THR A 202 -13.88 -25.25 -27.47
C THR A 202 -13.18 -25.25 -26.11
N ARG A 203 -12.05 -24.55 -25.93
CA ARG A 203 -11.34 -24.47 -24.64
C ARG A 203 -10.67 -23.13 -24.40
N SER A 204 -10.62 -22.74 -23.13
CA SER A 204 -10.00 -21.54 -22.57
C SER A 204 -8.55 -21.79 -22.18
N SER A 205 -7.69 -20.80 -22.40
CA SER A 205 -6.34 -20.76 -21.82
C SER A 205 -6.29 -20.19 -20.40
N ASP A 206 -7.39 -19.65 -19.86
CA ASP A 206 -7.51 -19.18 -18.47
C ASP A 206 -6.31 -18.35 -17.98
N PRO A 207 -5.97 -17.22 -18.65
CA PRO A 207 -4.80 -16.43 -18.28
C PRO A 207 -4.98 -15.76 -16.90
N ARG A 208 -4.07 -16.02 -15.95
CA ARG A 208 -4.16 -15.55 -14.54
C ARG A 208 -2.82 -15.38 -13.82
N ASP A 209 -2.87 -14.93 -12.56
CA ASP A 209 -1.69 -14.69 -11.69
C ASP A 209 -0.64 -13.77 -12.33
N PHE A 210 -1.09 -12.61 -12.78
CA PHE A 210 -0.26 -11.61 -13.45
C PHE A 210 0.77 -11.00 -12.51
N PHE A 211 2.01 -10.97 -12.98
CA PHE A 211 3.14 -10.38 -12.29
C PHE A 211 3.96 -9.56 -13.29
N ASP A 212 4.05 -8.26 -13.06
CA ASP A 212 4.97 -7.40 -13.81
C ASP A 212 6.37 -7.52 -13.23
N ALA A 213 7.32 -7.89 -14.08
CA ALA A 213 8.72 -7.98 -13.72
C ALA A 213 9.56 -7.19 -14.73
N ASP A 214 9.96 -5.98 -14.34
CA ASP A 214 10.77 -5.05 -15.13
C ASP A 214 10.21 -4.81 -16.54
N GLY A 215 8.88 -4.63 -16.63
CA GLY A 215 8.23 -4.44 -17.92
C GLY A 215 8.24 -5.70 -18.78
N THR A 216 8.19 -6.90 -18.20
CA THR A 216 7.68 -8.11 -18.87
C THR A 216 6.52 -8.67 -18.05
N LEU A 217 5.41 -9.00 -18.72
CA LEU A 217 4.27 -9.61 -18.07
C LEU A 217 4.45 -11.12 -17.96
N TYR A 218 4.42 -11.65 -16.74
CA TYR A 218 4.39 -13.08 -16.47
C TYR A 218 3.03 -13.51 -15.94
N PHE A 219 2.53 -14.64 -16.42
CA PHE A 219 1.21 -15.16 -16.07
C PHE A 219 1.12 -16.67 -16.31
N GLN A 220 0.09 -17.29 -15.75
CA GLN A 220 -0.28 -18.68 -16.01
C GLN A 220 -1.28 -18.76 -17.15
N ALA A 221 -1.13 -19.72 -18.06
CA ALA A 221 -2.15 -20.05 -19.06
C ALA A 221 -2.05 -21.51 -19.54
N ARG A 222 -3.17 -22.05 -20.03
CA ARG A 222 -3.37 -23.45 -20.44
C ARG A 222 -3.32 -23.65 -21.95
N THR A 223 -2.65 -24.74 -22.39
CA THR A 223 -2.92 -25.32 -23.71
C THR A 223 -3.36 -26.78 -23.66
N GLU A 224 -3.93 -27.30 -24.75
CA GLU A 224 -4.16 -28.75 -24.91
C GLU A 224 -2.90 -29.58 -24.92
N ALA A 225 -1.80 -29.00 -25.42
CA ALA A 225 -0.54 -29.70 -25.55
C ALA A 225 0.29 -29.65 -24.26
N THR A 226 0.08 -28.65 -23.41
CA THR A 226 0.98 -28.32 -22.28
C THR A 226 0.27 -28.13 -20.92
N GLY A 227 -1.07 -28.17 -20.87
CA GLY A 227 -1.82 -27.73 -19.68
C GLY A 227 -1.42 -26.33 -19.19
N VAL A 228 -1.64 -25.99 -17.90
CA VAL A 228 -1.34 -24.66 -17.30
C VAL A 228 0.14 -24.51 -16.98
N GLU A 229 0.78 -23.59 -17.69
CA GLU A 229 2.21 -23.36 -17.66
C GLU A 229 2.55 -21.86 -17.49
N LEU A 230 3.84 -21.54 -17.38
CA LEU A 230 4.32 -20.15 -17.30
C LEU A 230 4.41 -19.54 -18.69
N TRP A 231 3.81 -18.37 -18.84
CA TRP A 231 3.86 -17.56 -20.05
C TRP A 231 4.50 -16.21 -19.76
N SER A 232 5.15 -15.67 -20.79
CA SER A 232 5.65 -14.30 -20.81
C SER A 232 5.06 -13.58 -22.00
N SER A 233 4.84 -12.29 -21.85
CA SER A 233 4.37 -11.42 -22.92
C SER A 233 4.90 -10.00 -22.72
N ASP A 234 5.28 -9.34 -23.81
CA ASP A 234 5.38 -7.87 -23.90
C ASP A 234 4.06 -7.25 -24.39
N GLY A 235 3.01 -8.07 -24.46
CA GLY A 235 1.73 -7.80 -25.06
C GLY A 235 1.61 -8.19 -26.53
N SER A 236 2.65 -8.66 -27.25
CA SER A 236 2.61 -8.99 -28.70
C SER A 236 2.63 -10.49 -29.00
N GLU A 237 2.04 -10.91 -30.12
CA GLU A 237 2.06 -12.33 -30.55
C GLU A 237 3.49 -12.90 -30.64
N PRO A 238 4.46 -12.24 -31.30
CA PRO A 238 5.80 -12.82 -31.46
C PRO A 238 6.55 -13.06 -30.15
N GLU A 239 6.29 -12.22 -29.14
CA GLU A 239 6.92 -12.31 -27.83
C GLU A 239 6.01 -12.96 -26.77
N THR A 240 4.80 -13.38 -27.15
CA THR A 240 3.93 -14.16 -26.28
C THR A 240 4.15 -15.62 -26.51
N ARG A 241 4.77 -16.22 -25.50
CA ARG A 241 5.27 -17.58 -25.61
C ARG A 241 5.27 -18.22 -24.25
N ILE A 242 5.10 -19.54 -24.30
CA ILE A 242 5.38 -20.37 -23.16
C ILE A 242 6.85 -20.14 -22.78
N VAL A 243 7.06 -19.71 -21.54
CA VAL A 243 8.39 -19.57 -20.98
C VAL A 243 9.00 -20.95 -20.80
N THR A 244 8.19 -21.92 -20.36
CA THR A 244 8.56 -23.33 -20.30
C THR A 244 7.30 -24.18 -20.19
N ASP A 245 7.29 -25.34 -20.85
CA ASP A 245 6.37 -26.45 -20.52
C ASP A 245 7.08 -27.25 -19.43
N ALA A 246 6.91 -26.82 -18.17
CA ALA A 246 7.66 -27.40 -17.08
C ALA A 246 7.22 -28.84 -16.82
N TRP A 247 5.94 -29.18 -16.96
CA TRP A 247 5.43 -30.55 -16.94
C TRP A 247 5.01 -31.01 -18.35
N PRO A 248 5.87 -31.73 -19.08
CA PRO A 248 5.64 -32.01 -20.49
C PRO A 248 4.31 -32.70 -20.79
N GLY A 249 3.64 -32.21 -21.84
CA GLY A 249 2.38 -32.77 -22.31
C GLY A 249 1.17 -32.14 -21.61
N ILE A 250 0.04 -32.83 -21.59
CA ILE A 250 -1.24 -32.23 -21.17
C ILE A 250 -1.35 -31.90 -19.66
N ALA A 251 -0.30 -32.22 -18.89
CA ALA A 251 -0.25 -31.99 -17.46
C ALA A 251 -0.06 -30.51 -17.14
N SER A 252 -0.07 -30.09 -15.88
CA SER A 252 -0.03 -28.66 -15.54
C SER A 252 0.95 -28.42 -14.42
N SER A 253 1.95 -27.59 -14.68
CA SER A 253 2.97 -27.22 -13.70
C SER A 253 2.47 -26.24 -12.64
N MET A 254 1.36 -25.55 -12.89
CA MET A 254 0.82 -24.48 -12.03
C MET A 254 1.87 -23.38 -11.75
N ALA A 255 2.67 -23.05 -12.77
CA ALA A 255 3.83 -22.18 -12.62
C ALA A 255 3.46 -20.75 -12.15
N SER A 256 3.68 -20.45 -10.88
CA SER A 256 3.25 -19.20 -10.24
C SER A 256 4.43 -18.25 -10.02
N PRO A 257 4.48 -17.07 -10.68
CA PRO A 257 5.53 -16.08 -10.47
C PRO A 257 5.50 -15.55 -9.03
N ARG A 258 6.67 -15.50 -8.36
CA ARG A 258 6.77 -15.17 -6.93
C ARG A 258 7.62 -13.94 -6.63
N ALA A 259 8.74 -13.77 -7.34
CA ALA A 259 9.66 -12.68 -7.08
C ALA A 259 10.47 -12.31 -8.31
N TRP A 260 10.83 -11.02 -8.39
CA TRP A 260 11.81 -10.49 -9.33
C TRP A 260 13.04 -10.06 -8.56
N TRP A 261 14.19 -10.68 -8.83
CA TRP A 261 15.43 -10.34 -8.15
C TRP A 261 16.62 -10.51 -9.09
N ARG A 262 17.47 -9.48 -9.16
CA ARG A 262 18.68 -9.45 -10.02
C ARG A 262 18.41 -9.83 -11.48
N ASN A 263 17.33 -9.33 -12.05
CA ASN A 263 16.95 -9.60 -13.45
C ASN A 263 16.65 -11.10 -13.73
N THR A 264 16.16 -11.79 -12.71
CA THR A 264 15.71 -13.19 -12.78
C THR A 264 14.33 -13.30 -12.18
N LEU A 265 13.43 -13.98 -12.89
CA LEU A 265 12.14 -14.38 -12.36
C LEU A 265 12.30 -15.65 -11.53
N TYR A 266 11.79 -15.62 -10.30
CA TYR A 266 11.65 -16.78 -9.43
C TYR A 266 10.18 -17.17 -9.36
N PHE A 267 9.91 -18.45 -9.59
CA PHE A 267 8.55 -18.97 -9.64
C PHE A 267 8.48 -20.40 -9.11
N ALA A 268 7.28 -20.81 -8.69
CA ALA A 268 7.01 -22.15 -8.19
C ALA A 268 6.36 -22.98 -9.30
N ALA A 269 6.88 -24.16 -9.67
CA ALA A 269 6.32 -24.99 -10.74
C ALA A 269 6.61 -26.50 -10.57
N ASP A 270 5.75 -27.35 -11.13
CA ASP A 270 5.87 -28.82 -11.13
C ASP A 270 6.28 -29.35 -12.51
N ASP A 271 7.14 -30.38 -12.57
CA ASP A 271 7.52 -31.08 -13.81
C ASP A 271 7.01 -32.52 -13.91
N GLY A 272 6.18 -32.94 -12.95
CA GLY A 272 5.64 -34.30 -12.84
C GLY A 272 6.61 -35.32 -12.28
N ILE A 273 7.84 -34.91 -11.98
CA ILE A 273 8.89 -35.75 -11.41
C ILE A 273 9.24 -35.25 -10.01
N HIS A 274 9.33 -33.93 -9.83
CA HIS A 274 9.83 -33.26 -8.63
C HIS A 274 8.77 -32.56 -7.78
N GLY A 275 7.49 -32.55 -8.19
CA GLY A 275 6.47 -31.75 -7.49
C GLY A 275 6.66 -30.23 -7.72
N THR A 276 5.88 -29.39 -7.03
CA THR A 276 6.02 -27.92 -7.14
C THR A 276 7.27 -27.40 -6.44
N GLU A 277 8.28 -27.05 -7.21
CA GLU A 277 9.62 -26.69 -6.75
C GLU A 277 10.05 -25.27 -7.16
N LEU A 278 11.28 -24.87 -6.84
CA LEU A 278 11.80 -23.55 -7.21
C LEU A 278 12.41 -23.57 -8.61
N TRP A 279 11.88 -22.68 -9.45
CA TRP A 279 12.35 -22.47 -10.81
C TRP A 279 12.85 -21.05 -11.01
N VAL A 280 13.76 -20.90 -11.96
CA VAL A 280 14.20 -19.60 -12.44
C VAL A 280 13.98 -19.48 -13.93
N SER A 281 13.72 -18.26 -14.38
CA SER A 281 13.72 -17.94 -15.80
C SER A 281 14.26 -16.53 -16.07
N HIS A 282 14.93 -16.40 -17.21
CA HIS A 282 15.19 -15.12 -17.88
C HIS A 282 14.28 -14.91 -19.10
N GLY A 283 13.10 -15.55 -19.11
CA GLY A 283 12.05 -15.32 -20.11
C GLY A 283 12.04 -16.27 -21.31
N SER A 284 12.74 -17.41 -21.27
CA SER A 284 12.68 -18.42 -22.35
C SER A 284 12.99 -19.83 -21.86
N SER A 285 12.55 -20.87 -22.58
CA SER A 285 12.72 -22.27 -22.16
C SER A 285 14.17 -22.72 -22.05
N ARG A 286 15.07 -22.12 -22.83
CA ARG A 286 16.53 -22.37 -22.73
C ARG A 286 17.16 -21.76 -21.49
N THR A 287 16.54 -20.70 -20.98
CA THR A 287 16.97 -19.97 -19.78
C THR A 287 16.08 -20.30 -18.59
N THR A 288 15.16 -21.25 -18.76
CA THR A 288 14.29 -21.75 -17.71
C THR A 288 14.83 -23.08 -17.24
N ALA A 289 14.99 -23.19 -15.93
CA ALA A 289 15.43 -24.42 -15.32
C ALA A 289 14.80 -24.55 -13.94
N LEU A 290 14.55 -25.80 -13.56
CA LEU A 290 14.45 -26.17 -12.17
C LEU A 290 15.74 -25.69 -11.50
N LEU A 291 15.62 -24.68 -10.64
CA LEU A 291 16.77 -24.13 -9.93
C LEU A 291 17.22 -25.12 -8.87
N ALA A 292 16.26 -25.67 -8.14
CA ALA A 292 16.48 -26.74 -7.19
C ALA A 292 15.21 -27.54 -6.97
N ASP A 293 15.35 -28.87 -7.00
CA ASP A 293 14.42 -29.79 -6.37
C ASP A 293 14.62 -29.69 -4.84
N LEU A 294 13.71 -28.99 -4.17
CA LEU A 294 13.80 -28.72 -2.74
C LEU A 294 13.38 -29.96 -1.93
N VAL A 295 12.55 -30.84 -2.49
CA VAL A 295 12.11 -32.10 -1.87
C VAL A 295 12.30 -33.28 -2.82
N PRO A 296 13.38 -34.08 -2.66
CA PRO A 296 13.69 -35.16 -3.58
C PRO A 296 12.53 -36.13 -3.85
N GLY A 297 12.15 -36.27 -5.12
CA GLY A 297 11.05 -37.13 -5.54
C GLY A 297 9.80 -36.31 -5.87
N THR A 298 8.61 -36.92 -5.84
CA THR A 298 7.38 -36.28 -6.36
C THR A 298 6.67 -35.37 -5.35
N GLU A 299 7.30 -35.02 -4.23
CA GLU A 299 6.70 -34.17 -3.20
C GLU A 299 6.97 -32.70 -3.52
N SER A 300 6.12 -31.77 -3.07
CA SER A 300 6.27 -30.36 -3.43
C SER A 300 6.90 -29.53 -2.32
N GLY A 301 7.95 -28.78 -2.65
CA GLY A 301 8.59 -27.81 -1.76
C GLY A 301 7.81 -26.51 -1.59
N ARG A 302 7.01 -26.09 -2.58
CA ARG A 302 6.11 -24.92 -2.54
C ARG A 302 6.80 -23.63 -2.04
N PRO A 303 7.78 -23.11 -2.77
CA PRO A 303 8.51 -21.92 -2.32
C PRO A 303 7.61 -20.68 -2.20
N GLY A 304 7.75 -19.97 -1.06
CA GLY A 304 6.97 -18.82 -0.65
C GLY A 304 7.81 -17.74 0.08
N ASN A 305 7.15 -16.67 0.52
CA ASN A 305 7.69 -15.52 1.28
C ASN A 305 9.16 -15.16 0.95
N PHE A 306 9.35 -14.35 -0.08
CA PHE A 306 10.68 -13.99 -0.56
C PHE A 306 11.23 -12.74 0.13
N LEU A 307 12.49 -12.79 0.57
CA LEU A 307 13.20 -11.68 1.19
C LEU A 307 14.64 -11.59 0.67
N ALA A 308 15.00 -10.44 0.08
CA ALA A 308 16.35 -10.20 -0.44
C ALA A 308 17.25 -9.54 0.62
N ILE A 309 18.35 -10.19 0.98
CA ILE A 309 19.35 -9.66 1.94
C ILE A 309 20.76 -10.06 1.50
N GLY A 310 21.74 -9.14 1.62
CA GLY A 310 23.16 -9.51 1.55
C GLY A 310 23.60 -10.21 0.26
N GLY A 311 22.90 -9.96 -0.86
CA GLY A 311 23.19 -10.59 -2.14
C GLY A 311 22.64 -12.01 -2.32
N PHE A 312 21.75 -12.47 -1.44
CA PHE A 312 20.95 -13.69 -1.57
C PHE A 312 19.46 -13.35 -1.57
N LEU A 313 18.67 -14.29 -2.12
CA LEU A 313 17.23 -14.34 -1.97
C LEU A 313 16.88 -15.49 -1.02
N TYR A 314 16.14 -15.19 0.04
CA TYR A 314 15.70 -16.13 1.05
C TYR A 314 14.20 -16.38 0.91
N PHE A 315 13.79 -17.61 1.19
CA PHE A 315 12.41 -18.05 1.03
C PHE A 315 12.12 -19.24 1.92
N ASP A 316 10.85 -19.44 2.26
CA ASP A 316 10.37 -20.66 2.89
C ASP A 316 9.98 -21.68 1.84
N ALA A 317 10.31 -22.95 2.08
CA ALA A 317 9.88 -24.08 1.27
C ALA A 317 10.12 -25.39 2.02
N ALA A 318 9.27 -26.39 1.84
CA ALA A 318 9.45 -27.74 2.37
C ALA A 318 9.81 -27.75 3.86
N ASP A 319 9.05 -27.00 4.65
CA ASP A 319 9.26 -26.93 6.11
C ASP A 319 10.69 -26.47 6.48
N ALA A 320 11.29 -25.62 5.64
CA ALA A 320 12.67 -25.18 5.77
C ALA A 320 12.90 -23.75 5.28
N LEU A 321 13.94 -23.13 5.85
CA LEU A 321 14.53 -21.91 5.32
C LEU A 321 15.52 -22.28 4.23
N TRP A 322 15.38 -21.63 3.09
CA TRP A 322 16.27 -21.78 1.95
C TRP A 322 16.89 -20.44 1.57
N ARG A 323 18.00 -20.52 0.86
CA ARG A 323 18.61 -19.37 0.19
C ARG A 323 19.02 -19.74 -1.22
N THR A 324 19.12 -18.74 -2.08
CA THR A 324 19.71 -18.84 -3.40
C THR A 324 20.50 -17.59 -3.75
N ASP A 325 21.63 -17.77 -4.42
CA ASP A 325 22.35 -16.69 -5.12
C ASP A 325 21.92 -16.55 -6.60
N GLY A 326 20.95 -17.36 -7.02
CA GLY A 326 20.50 -17.51 -8.41
C GLY A 326 21.09 -18.72 -9.13
N THR A 327 21.96 -19.51 -8.50
CA THR A 327 22.54 -20.73 -9.08
C THR A 327 22.03 -21.99 -8.38
N ALA A 328 21.97 -23.12 -9.09
CA ALA A 328 21.56 -24.39 -8.49
C ALA A 328 22.48 -24.81 -7.33
N PHE A 329 23.80 -24.64 -7.50
CA PHE A 329 24.78 -24.94 -6.45
C PHE A 329 24.66 -24.01 -5.23
N GLY A 330 24.37 -22.73 -5.46
CA GLY A 330 24.13 -21.75 -4.40
C GLY A 330 22.71 -21.81 -3.82
N THR A 331 21.84 -22.66 -4.36
CA THR A 331 20.50 -22.93 -3.82
C THR A 331 20.59 -24.06 -2.83
N THR A 332 20.67 -23.67 -1.56
CA THR A 332 20.96 -24.62 -0.48
C THR A 332 19.92 -24.49 0.61
N ARG A 333 19.43 -25.63 1.10
CA ARG A 333 18.66 -25.68 2.34
C ARG A 333 19.54 -25.11 3.43
N VAL A 334 19.07 -24.03 4.05
CA VAL A 334 19.77 -23.41 5.14
C VAL A 334 19.51 -24.23 6.41
N ARG A 335 18.23 -24.44 6.75
CA ARG A 335 17.84 -25.29 7.89
C ARG A 335 16.37 -25.71 7.83
N ALA A 336 16.05 -26.89 8.35
CA ALA A 336 14.71 -27.44 8.52
C ALA A 336 14.00 -26.81 9.73
N ILE A 337 13.31 -25.68 9.53
CA ILE A 337 12.75 -24.88 10.63
C ILE A 337 11.35 -24.32 10.33
N GLU A 338 10.56 -24.88 9.40
CA GLU A 338 9.18 -24.45 9.08
C GLU A 338 8.93 -22.93 9.21
N PRO A 339 9.72 -22.09 8.52
CA PRO A 339 9.74 -20.67 8.82
C PRO A 339 8.42 -20.03 8.38
N GLY A 340 7.86 -19.19 9.25
CA GLY A 340 6.82 -18.24 8.88
C GLY A 340 7.38 -17.05 8.10
N PRO A 341 6.61 -15.95 7.98
CA PRO A 341 7.07 -14.77 7.25
C PRO A 341 8.44 -14.27 7.74
N LEU A 342 9.29 -13.94 6.76
CA LEU A 342 10.67 -13.56 7.01
C LEU A 342 10.76 -12.05 7.30
N VAL A 343 11.43 -11.69 8.40
CA VAL A 343 11.68 -10.29 8.78
C VAL A 343 13.17 -10.03 8.82
N ARG A 344 13.59 -8.86 8.36
CA ARG A 344 14.99 -8.43 8.39
C ARG A 344 15.33 -7.77 9.73
N LEU A 345 16.35 -8.28 10.43
CA LEU A 345 17.03 -7.59 11.52
C LEU A 345 18.49 -7.35 11.11
N HIS A 346 18.84 -6.09 10.86
CA HIS A 346 20.13 -5.66 10.28
C HIS A 346 20.49 -6.40 8.99
N ASN A 347 21.43 -7.34 9.05
CA ASN A 347 21.87 -8.17 7.92
C ASN A 347 21.53 -9.65 8.13
N THR A 348 20.55 -9.94 9.00
CA THR A 348 20.11 -11.29 9.36
C THR A 348 18.60 -11.42 9.21
N ILE A 349 18.14 -12.65 9.14
CA ILE A 349 16.73 -13.02 9.00
C ILE A 349 16.23 -13.46 10.36
N LEU A 350 15.05 -12.99 10.74
CA LEU A 350 14.28 -13.50 11.86
C LEU A 350 12.98 -14.09 11.34
N CYS A 351 12.58 -15.21 11.93
CA CYS A 351 11.29 -15.84 11.65
C CYS A 351 10.82 -16.66 12.84
N SER A 352 9.50 -16.79 12.94
CA SER A 352 8.86 -17.81 13.78
C SER A 352 8.92 -19.14 13.04
N GLY A 353 9.71 -20.09 13.52
CA GLY A 353 10.02 -21.35 12.82
C GLY A 353 9.91 -22.57 13.74
N ALA A 354 9.63 -23.75 13.20
CA ALA A 354 9.44 -24.97 13.99
C ALA A 354 10.38 -26.12 13.59
N ASP A 355 10.84 -26.88 14.58
CA ASP A 355 11.48 -28.18 14.36
C ASP A 355 10.90 -29.27 15.32
N PRO A 356 11.18 -30.57 15.10
CA PRO A 356 10.65 -31.63 15.95
C PRO A 356 11.19 -31.66 17.39
N GLU A 357 12.33 -31.02 17.67
CA GLU A 357 13.00 -31.06 18.97
C GLU A 357 12.51 -29.93 19.89
N HIS A 358 12.14 -28.78 19.32
CA HIS A 358 11.85 -27.54 20.03
C HIS A 358 10.44 -26.99 19.73
N GLY A 359 9.76 -27.51 18.71
CA GLY A 359 8.50 -26.92 18.23
C GLY A 359 8.70 -25.52 17.64
N ARG A 360 7.62 -24.73 17.50
CA ARG A 360 7.65 -23.39 16.92
C ARG A 360 8.26 -22.35 17.88
N GLU A 361 9.45 -21.88 17.55
CA GLU A 361 10.28 -20.96 18.32
C GLU A 361 10.82 -19.82 17.43
N LEU A 362 11.59 -18.90 18.01
CA LEU A 362 12.22 -17.82 17.24
C LEU A 362 13.57 -18.28 16.72
N TRP A 363 13.75 -18.12 15.42
CA TRP A 363 14.97 -18.48 14.72
C TRP A 363 15.62 -17.25 14.10
N LYS A 364 16.95 -17.30 14.06
CA LYS A 364 17.76 -16.35 13.29
C LYS A 364 18.53 -17.10 12.25
N SER A 365 18.78 -16.44 11.12
CA SER A 365 19.71 -16.92 10.11
C SER A 365 20.60 -15.79 9.60
N ASP A 366 21.90 -16.05 9.50
CA ASP A 366 22.84 -15.30 8.64
C ASP A 366 22.89 -15.86 7.20
N GLY A 367 22.04 -16.84 6.91
CA GLY A 367 21.98 -17.61 5.68
C GLY A 367 22.82 -18.87 5.65
N THR A 368 23.58 -19.21 6.69
CA THR A 368 24.32 -20.48 6.78
C THR A 368 23.59 -21.46 7.70
N SER A 369 23.80 -22.78 7.54
CA SER A 369 23.20 -23.77 8.45
C SER A 369 23.73 -23.64 9.88
N GLN A 370 25.01 -23.30 10.05
CA GLN A 370 25.64 -23.06 11.35
C GLN A 370 25.16 -21.78 12.02
N GLY A 371 24.96 -20.70 11.25
CA GLY A 371 24.43 -19.43 11.72
C GLY A 371 22.90 -19.35 11.70
N THR A 372 22.23 -20.45 11.29
CA THR A 372 20.78 -20.60 11.46
C THR A 372 20.54 -21.35 12.74
N VAL A 373 20.25 -20.61 13.79
CA VAL A 373 20.16 -21.15 15.13
C VAL A 373 18.86 -20.70 15.77
N LEU A 374 18.38 -21.52 16.70
CA LEU A 374 17.43 -21.04 17.67
C LEU A 374 18.04 -19.81 18.30
N VAL A 375 17.30 -18.73 18.26
CA VAL A 375 17.67 -17.56 19.02
C VAL A 375 17.61 -17.93 20.50
N LYS A 376 16.55 -18.64 20.90
CA LYS A 376 16.38 -19.22 22.22
C LYS A 376 15.25 -20.26 22.19
N ASP A 377 15.45 -21.39 22.85
CA ASP A 377 14.37 -22.33 23.15
C ASP A 377 13.60 -21.81 24.37
N ILE A 378 12.49 -21.10 24.11
CA ILE A 378 11.70 -20.46 25.17
C ILE A 378 10.91 -21.51 25.93
N GLN A 379 10.35 -22.50 25.23
CA GLN A 379 9.63 -23.60 25.84
C GLN A 379 10.40 -24.92 25.66
N ALA A 380 11.15 -25.31 26.69
CA ALA A 380 12.03 -26.47 26.64
C ALA A 380 11.36 -27.76 26.14
N GLY A 381 12.01 -28.42 25.19
CA GLY A 381 11.57 -29.68 24.58
C GLY A 381 10.62 -29.47 23.41
N GLY A 382 9.96 -30.52 22.92
CA GLY A 382 9.21 -30.47 21.64
C GLY A 382 7.90 -29.66 21.63
N GLY A 383 7.65 -28.80 22.63
CA GLY A 383 6.48 -27.93 22.66
C GLY A 383 6.88 -26.49 22.39
N GLY A 384 6.39 -25.88 21.32
CA GLY A 384 6.85 -24.55 20.90
C GLY A 384 6.13 -23.36 21.56
N SER A 385 6.84 -22.25 21.65
CA SER A 385 6.37 -20.97 22.18
C SER A 385 5.54 -20.12 21.20
N ASN A 386 5.44 -20.51 19.94
CA ASN A 386 4.63 -19.86 18.90
C ASN A 386 4.85 -18.33 18.83
N PRO A 387 6.08 -17.85 18.59
CA PRO A 387 6.34 -16.43 18.55
C PRO A 387 5.56 -15.77 17.41
N THR A 388 5.00 -14.60 17.72
CA THR A 388 4.34 -13.72 16.76
C THR A 388 5.33 -13.12 15.76
N LEU A 389 4.81 -12.52 14.67
CA LEU A 389 5.65 -11.82 13.71
C LEU A 389 6.45 -10.71 14.41
N PRO A 390 7.80 -10.72 14.34
CA PRO A 390 8.59 -9.74 15.06
C PRO A 390 8.40 -8.32 14.53
N VAL A 391 8.29 -7.35 15.44
CA VAL A 391 8.37 -5.92 15.14
C VAL A 391 9.80 -5.46 15.42
N VAL A 392 10.45 -4.86 14.42
CA VAL A 392 11.82 -4.34 14.57
C VAL A 392 11.77 -2.89 15.04
N ALA A 393 12.45 -2.57 16.14
CA ALA A 393 12.69 -1.21 16.61
C ALA A 393 14.18 -1.07 16.96
N GLY A 394 14.87 -0.18 16.25
CA GLY A 394 16.31 0.02 16.38
C GLY A 394 17.11 -1.27 16.15
N ASP A 395 17.94 -1.62 17.14
CA ASP A 395 18.82 -2.79 17.08
C ASP A 395 18.15 -4.09 17.55
N TYR A 396 16.87 -4.05 17.94
CA TYR A 396 16.14 -5.20 18.47
C TYR A 396 14.91 -5.55 17.65
N ALA A 397 14.56 -6.84 17.69
CA ALA A 397 13.25 -7.32 17.29
C ALA A 397 12.46 -7.79 18.51
N TYR A 398 11.17 -7.46 18.52
CA TYR A 398 10.26 -7.73 19.62
C TYR A 398 9.15 -8.66 19.18
N PHE A 399 8.78 -9.60 20.03
CA PHE A 399 7.78 -10.60 19.74
C PHE A 399 7.11 -11.09 21.03
N VAL A 400 5.87 -11.52 20.90
CA VAL A 400 5.17 -12.26 21.95
C VAL A 400 5.33 -13.75 21.71
N ALA A 401 5.63 -14.48 22.78
CA ALA A 401 5.72 -15.93 22.82
C ALA A 401 4.86 -16.49 23.97
N THR A 402 4.49 -17.76 23.90
CA THR A 402 3.63 -18.47 24.86
C THR A 402 4.42 -19.58 25.57
N THR A 403 4.10 -19.90 26.82
CA THR A 403 4.75 -20.99 27.55
C THR A 403 3.79 -22.17 27.80
N ALA A 404 4.31 -23.30 28.29
CA ALA A 404 3.52 -24.48 28.69
C ALA A 404 2.49 -24.19 29.80
N GLN A 405 2.65 -23.11 30.56
CA GLN A 405 1.64 -22.63 31.51
C GLN A 405 0.57 -21.72 30.86
N SER A 406 0.56 -21.61 29.53
CA SER A 406 -0.35 -20.77 28.74
C SER A 406 -0.29 -19.28 29.09
N THR A 407 0.89 -18.82 29.53
CA THR A 407 1.16 -17.39 29.74
C THR A 407 1.73 -16.79 28.46
N ARG A 408 1.32 -15.57 28.11
CA ARG A 408 1.95 -14.79 27.03
C ARG A 408 3.05 -13.95 27.64
N GLU A 409 4.17 -13.83 26.96
CA GLU A 409 5.35 -13.09 27.43
C GLU A 409 5.89 -12.20 26.33
N LEU A 410 6.34 -10.99 26.67
CA LEU A 410 7.06 -10.11 25.76
C LEU A 410 8.55 -10.45 25.82
N TRP A 411 9.10 -10.66 24.65
CA TRP A 411 10.51 -10.92 24.43
C TRP A 411 11.09 -9.88 23.48
N ARG A 412 12.38 -9.67 23.62
CA ARG A 412 13.19 -8.98 22.60
C ARG A 412 14.39 -9.84 22.23
N THR A 413 14.97 -9.56 21.08
CA THR A 413 16.22 -10.18 20.65
C THR A 413 17.07 -9.22 19.83
N ASP A 414 18.39 -9.26 20.00
CA ASP A 414 19.38 -8.76 19.01
C ASP A 414 19.79 -9.86 18.01
N GLY A 415 19.12 -11.00 18.10
CA GLY A 415 19.44 -12.21 17.38
C GLY A 415 20.53 -13.07 18.02
N THR A 416 20.86 -12.90 19.30
CA THR A 416 21.74 -13.79 20.06
C THR A 416 21.00 -14.40 21.25
N GLU A 417 21.43 -15.56 21.73
CA GLU A 417 20.78 -16.22 22.89
C GLU A 417 20.93 -15.39 24.18
N SER A 418 22.16 -14.94 24.48
CA SER A 418 22.42 -14.05 25.63
C SER A 418 21.69 -12.72 25.49
N GLY A 419 21.54 -12.24 24.26
CA GLY A 419 20.77 -11.08 23.88
C GLY A 419 19.33 -11.44 23.57
N THR A 420 18.76 -12.52 24.14
CA THR A 420 17.33 -12.90 24.11
C THR A 420 16.79 -13.12 25.52
N LEU A 421 16.11 -12.10 26.04
CA LEU A 421 15.57 -12.01 27.38
C LEU A 421 14.07 -11.78 27.28
N ARG A 422 13.39 -12.44 28.20
CA ARG A 422 12.03 -12.08 28.57
C ARG A 422 12.08 -10.71 29.21
N LEU A 423 11.27 -9.81 28.71
CA LEU A 423 11.11 -8.48 29.27
C LEU A 423 9.96 -8.43 30.27
N LEU A 424 8.84 -9.07 29.91
CA LEU A 424 7.61 -9.00 30.68
C LEU A 424 6.83 -10.31 30.53
N ASP A 425 6.23 -10.77 31.63
CA ASP A 425 5.28 -11.89 31.64
C ASP A 425 3.87 -11.32 31.84
N PHE A 426 2.98 -11.58 30.89
CA PHE A 426 1.60 -11.09 30.91
C PHE A 426 0.65 -12.03 31.69
N GLY A 427 1.13 -13.17 32.20
CA GLY A 427 0.30 -14.16 32.86
C GLY A 427 -0.80 -14.70 31.94
N SER A 428 -1.99 -14.97 32.50
CA SER A 428 -3.15 -15.49 31.75
C SER A 428 -3.99 -14.39 31.07
N VAL A 429 -3.49 -13.15 30.99
CA VAL A 429 -4.25 -12.04 30.42
C VAL A 429 -4.23 -12.12 28.89
N PRO A 430 -5.38 -11.97 28.20
CA PRO A 430 -5.41 -11.90 26.74
C PRO A 430 -4.66 -10.66 26.23
N VAL A 431 -3.45 -10.85 25.70
CA VAL A 431 -2.69 -9.78 25.04
C VAL A 431 -3.14 -9.66 23.59
N THR A 432 -3.63 -8.50 23.19
CA THR A 432 -3.88 -8.14 21.79
C THR A 432 -2.61 -7.50 21.23
N THR A 433 -1.88 -8.18 20.36
CA THR A 433 -0.58 -7.72 19.85
C THR A 433 -0.75 -6.65 18.77
N ASN A 434 -1.13 -5.46 19.19
CA ASN A 434 -0.97 -4.25 18.40
C ASN A 434 0.20 -3.48 19.02
N ALA A 435 1.39 -3.66 18.45
CA ALA A 435 2.63 -3.02 18.90
C ALA A 435 3.19 -2.19 17.76
N THR A 436 3.87 -1.10 18.10
CA THR A 436 4.37 -0.15 17.10
C THR A 436 5.76 0.32 17.52
N ALA A 437 6.69 0.27 16.57
CA ALA A 437 8.00 0.86 16.72
C ALA A 437 7.93 2.37 16.49
N VAL A 438 8.50 3.15 17.40
CA VAL A 438 8.73 4.59 17.24
C VAL A 438 10.22 4.82 17.44
N GLY A 439 10.94 4.99 16.33
CA GLY A 439 12.40 4.95 16.34
C GLY A 439 12.91 3.63 16.90
N ASP A 440 13.73 3.71 17.95
CA ASP A 440 14.34 2.54 18.61
C ASP A 440 13.51 1.97 19.78
N VAL A 441 12.30 2.50 20.00
CA VAL A 441 11.43 2.12 21.13
C VAL A 441 10.21 1.36 20.65
N LEU A 442 9.93 0.21 21.26
CA LEU A 442 8.67 -0.49 21.09
C LEU A 442 7.62 0.05 22.05
N PHE A 443 6.44 0.38 21.53
CA PHE A 443 5.25 0.69 22.32
C PHE A 443 4.18 -0.40 22.15
N PHE A 444 3.52 -0.74 23.26
CA PHE A 444 2.53 -1.82 23.30
C PHE A 444 1.60 -1.69 24.52
N ARG A 445 0.51 -2.46 24.51
CA ARG A 445 -0.40 -2.61 25.65
C ARG A 445 0.13 -3.65 26.65
N GLY A 446 0.26 -3.26 27.91
CA GLY A 446 0.70 -4.07 29.04
C GLY A 446 -0.32 -5.13 29.52
N ALA A 447 0.09 -5.95 30.49
CA ALA A 447 -0.74 -7.00 31.11
C ALA A 447 -1.84 -6.42 32.01
N ASP A 448 -1.48 -5.36 32.72
CA ASP A 448 -2.39 -4.48 33.45
C ASP A 448 -3.31 -3.69 32.51
N GLY A 449 -3.09 -3.79 31.19
CA GLY A 449 -3.82 -3.07 30.18
C GLY A 449 -3.42 -1.60 30.08
N GLU A 450 -2.26 -1.21 30.58
CA GLU A 450 -1.73 0.16 30.47
C GLU A 450 -0.77 0.34 29.30
N LEU A 451 -0.29 1.58 29.06
CA LEU A 451 0.77 1.83 28.06
C LEU A 451 2.13 1.45 28.61
N TRP A 452 2.79 0.54 27.92
CA TRP A 452 4.15 0.13 28.21
C TRP A 452 5.05 0.45 27.02
N LYS A 453 6.34 0.61 27.34
CA LYS A 453 7.39 0.72 26.36
C LYS A 453 8.50 -0.26 26.65
N SER A 454 9.35 -0.47 25.65
CA SER A 454 10.63 -1.13 25.84
C SER A 454 11.69 -0.53 24.93
N ASP A 455 12.86 -0.25 25.50
CA ASP A 455 14.13 -0.01 24.79
C ASP A 455 14.94 -1.30 24.59
N GLY A 456 14.36 -2.46 24.94
CA GLY A 456 15.00 -3.77 24.89
C GLY A 456 15.68 -4.21 26.20
N THR A 457 15.73 -3.37 27.23
CA THR A 457 16.26 -3.73 28.56
C THR A 457 15.14 -4.05 29.56
N ALA A 458 15.43 -4.83 30.61
CA ALA A 458 14.44 -5.12 31.66
C ALA A 458 14.04 -3.86 32.45
N THR A 459 14.99 -2.95 32.71
CA THR A 459 14.71 -1.69 33.40
C THR A 459 13.97 -0.68 32.52
N GLY A 460 14.30 -0.62 31.23
CA GLY A 460 13.60 0.21 30.25
C GLY A 460 12.30 -0.39 29.72
N THR A 461 12.02 -1.66 30.05
CA THR A 461 10.70 -2.26 29.88
C THR A 461 9.86 -1.95 31.10
N MET A 462 9.16 -0.83 31.00
CA MET A 462 8.43 -0.28 32.11
C MET A 462 7.11 0.29 31.63
N LEU A 463 6.18 0.33 32.57
CA LEU A 463 5.02 1.17 32.49
C LEU A 463 5.49 2.57 32.10
N VAL A 464 4.99 3.10 30.99
CA VAL A 464 5.28 4.48 30.61
C VAL A 464 4.58 5.40 31.60
N LYS A 465 3.31 5.08 31.89
CA LYS A 465 2.46 5.80 32.82
C LYS A 465 1.23 4.95 33.15
N ASP A 466 0.84 4.92 34.42
CA ASP A 466 -0.48 4.45 34.84
C ASP A 466 -1.51 5.50 34.41
N LEU A 467 -2.19 5.26 33.29
CA LEU A 467 -3.15 6.20 32.72
C LEU A 467 -4.49 6.13 33.48
N TRP A 468 -4.78 5.00 34.15
CA TRP A 468 -5.93 4.83 35.03
C TRP A 468 -5.56 4.35 36.44
N PRO A 469 -5.19 5.28 37.34
CA PRO A 469 -4.82 4.98 38.72
C PRO A 469 -5.74 4.00 39.44
N GLY A 470 -5.18 2.89 39.89
CA GLY A 470 -5.89 1.83 40.60
C GLY A 470 -5.81 0.48 39.88
N PRO A 471 -6.73 -0.46 40.15
CA PRO A 471 -6.75 -1.77 39.49
C PRO A 471 -7.37 -1.74 38.07
N GLN A 472 -7.78 -0.58 37.56
CA GLN A 472 -8.40 -0.43 36.24
C GLN A 472 -7.35 -0.41 35.12
N ALA A 473 -7.78 -0.77 33.91
CA ALA A 473 -6.95 -0.78 32.71
C ALA A 473 -7.38 0.34 31.75
N SER A 474 -6.43 1.11 31.23
CA SER A 474 -6.63 2.17 30.23
C SER A 474 -6.80 1.65 28.80
N ASN A 475 -6.38 0.42 28.53
CA ASN A 475 -6.52 -0.28 27.24
C ASN A 475 -6.01 0.52 26.03
N PRO A 476 -4.70 0.82 25.94
CA PRO A 476 -4.16 1.54 24.79
C PRO A 476 -4.36 0.76 23.48
N HIS A 477 -4.84 1.45 22.45
CA HIS A 477 -5.08 0.89 21.11
C HIS A 477 -4.95 1.97 20.02
N ALA A 478 -5.01 1.55 18.75
CA ALA A 478 -4.74 2.40 17.58
C ALA A 478 -3.37 3.09 17.68
N LEU A 479 -2.32 2.32 17.98
CA LEU A 479 -0.95 2.80 18.11
C LEU A 479 -0.44 3.24 16.73
N VAL A 480 0.04 4.47 16.64
CA VAL A 480 0.55 5.08 15.41
C VAL A 480 1.82 5.84 15.72
N ALA A 481 2.88 5.56 14.97
CA ALA A 481 4.09 6.37 14.99
C ALA A 481 3.86 7.67 14.21
N LEU A 482 4.14 8.82 14.84
CA LEU A 482 4.04 10.15 14.24
C LEU A 482 5.24 11.00 14.65
N ASP A 483 6.14 11.28 13.72
CA ASP A 483 7.28 12.19 13.92
C ASP A 483 8.10 11.88 15.21
N GLY A 484 8.41 10.61 15.46
CA GLY A 484 9.15 10.18 16.66
C GLY A 484 8.33 10.13 17.95
N LEU A 485 7.03 10.42 17.90
CA LEU A 485 6.07 10.22 18.99
C LEU A 485 5.17 9.01 18.73
N LEU A 486 4.66 8.43 19.80
CA LEU A 486 3.51 7.53 19.74
C LEU A 486 2.23 8.33 19.92
N LEU A 487 1.25 8.14 19.02
CA LEU A 487 -0.15 8.48 19.24
C LEU A 487 -1.00 7.23 19.45
N PHE A 488 -1.95 7.31 20.38
CA PHE A 488 -2.82 6.18 20.73
C PHE A 488 -4.05 6.66 21.52
N ARG A 489 -5.09 5.82 21.57
CA ARG A 489 -6.24 5.99 22.47
C ARG A 489 -6.00 5.23 23.76
N ALA A 490 -6.39 5.78 24.91
CA ALA A 490 -6.52 5.04 26.16
C ALA A 490 -7.50 5.72 27.13
N ASP A 491 -8.12 4.96 28.02
CA ASP A 491 -9.04 5.42 29.06
C ASP A 491 -8.31 5.91 30.33
N SER A 492 -8.98 6.72 31.15
CA SER A 492 -8.44 7.33 32.38
C SER A 492 -9.56 7.55 33.41
N PRO A 493 -9.28 7.97 34.66
CA PRO A 493 -10.33 8.24 35.66
C PRO A 493 -11.27 9.36 35.23
N THR A 494 -10.83 10.19 34.28
CA THR A 494 -11.61 11.28 33.69
C THR A 494 -12.29 10.90 32.37
N GLY A 495 -12.15 9.66 31.88
CA GLY A 495 -12.70 9.15 30.62
C GLY A 495 -11.64 8.80 29.56
N GLY A 496 -12.08 8.45 28.35
CA GLY A 496 -11.23 8.21 27.18
C GLY A 496 -10.40 9.43 26.80
N CYS A 497 -9.17 9.22 26.34
CA CYS A 497 -8.31 10.30 25.85
C CYS A 497 -7.47 9.88 24.63
N LEU A 498 -7.19 10.86 23.74
CA LEU A 498 -6.09 10.78 22.79
C LEU A 498 -4.80 11.14 23.51
N TRP A 499 -3.91 10.17 23.58
CA TRP A 499 -2.63 10.32 24.24
C TRP A 499 -1.51 10.46 23.23
N ARG A 500 -0.48 11.18 23.67
CA ARG A 500 0.83 11.14 23.04
C ARG A 500 1.83 10.59 24.03
N SER A 501 2.92 10.02 23.52
CA SER A 501 4.06 9.64 24.33
C SER A 501 5.35 9.81 23.55
N ASP A 502 6.33 10.45 24.18
CA ASP A 502 7.76 10.36 23.81
C ASP A 502 8.45 9.18 24.52
N GLY A 503 7.68 8.36 25.24
CA GLY A 503 8.14 7.27 26.07
C GLY A 503 8.45 7.63 27.52
N THR A 504 8.33 8.89 27.96
CA THR A 504 8.53 9.27 29.38
C THR A 504 7.20 9.47 30.09
N GLU A 505 7.14 9.28 31.41
CA GLU A 505 5.91 9.55 32.18
C GLU A 505 5.47 11.02 32.06
N ALA A 506 6.44 11.93 32.04
CA ALA A 506 6.22 13.38 31.91
C ALA A 506 5.75 13.77 30.50
N GLY A 507 6.32 13.18 29.45
CA GLY A 507 5.92 13.40 28.06
C GLY A 507 4.69 12.58 27.63
N THR A 508 4.23 11.65 28.47
CA THR A 508 2.99 10.91 28.28
C THR A 508 1.83 11.68 28.86
N THR A 509 1.29 12.54 28.02
CA THR A 509 0.23 13.47 28.40
C THR A 509 -1.02 13.16 27.60
N CYS A 510 -2.16 13.24 28.27
CA CYS A 510 -3.43 13.32 27.59
C CYS A 510 -3.37 14.57 26.73
N VAL A 511 -3.36 14.38 25.41
CA VAL A 511 -3.40 15.50 24.48
C VAL A 511 -4.77 16.13 24.58
N MET A 512 -5.80 15.27 24.64
CA MET A 512 -7.17 15.72 24.75
C MET A 512 -8.12 14.58 25.18
N PRO A 513 -9.04 14.82 26.13
CA PRO A 513 -10.00 13.82 26.61
C PRO A 513 -11.12 13.59 25.59
N ILE A 514 -11.01 12.54 24.78
CA ILE A 514 -11.92 12.16 23.70
C ILE A 514 -12.02 10.63 23.53
N HIS A 515 -13.19 10.11 23.13
CA HIS A 515 -13.41 8.69 22.82
C HIS A 515 -13.44 8.47 21.30
N PHE A 516 -12.57 7.66 20.68
CA PHE A 516 -12.64 7.42 19.21
C PHE A 516 -12.72 5.94 18.82
N ASP A 517 -13.62 5.59 17.88
CA ASP A 517 -13.96 4.20 17.59
C ASP A 517 -13.18 3.57 16.43
N TYR A 518 -13.00 4.22 15.27
CA TYR A 518 -12.18 3.69 14.16
C TYR A 518 -11.71 4.80 13.20
N GLY A 519 -10.57 4.56 12.55
CA GLY A 519 -10.10 5.34 11.40
C GLY A 519 -8.89 6.21 11.71
N VAL A 520 -7.70 5.70 11.38
CA VAL A 520 -6.48 6.50 11.23
C VAL A 520 -6.17 6.48 9.75
N ARG A 521 -6.23 7.64 9.09
CA ARG A 521 -5.62 7.79 7.76
C ARG A 521 -4.38 8.66 7.88
N ILE A 522 -3.25 8.07 7.51
CA ILE A 522 -1.92 8.58 7.82
C ILE A 522 -1.46 9.54 6.72
N GLY A 523 -1.21 10.79 7.10
CA GLY A 523 -0.14 11.59 6.51
C GLY A 523 1.11 11.46 7.39
N ARG A 524 2.28 11.81 6.88
CA ARG A 524 3.57 11.66 7.59
C ARG A 524 3.64 12.40 8.94
N ARG A 525 2.93 13.54 9.09
CA ARG A 525 2.97 14.44 10.28
C ARG A 525 1.60 14.79 10.87
N LYS A 526 0.49 14.38 10.24
CA LYS A 526 -0.87 14.59 10.75
C LYS A 526 -1.69 13.32 10.66
N VAL A 527 -2.52 13.11 11.67
CA VAL A 527 -3.49 12.01 11.74
C VAL A 527 -4.90 12.58 11.78
N TYR A 528 -5.74 12.10 10.88
CA TYR A 528 -7.18 12.35 10.89
C TYR A 528 -7.90 11.15 11.48
N PHE A 529 -8.81 11.42 12.42
CA PHE A 529 -9.53 10.39 13.15
C PHE A 529 -10.90 10.89 13.65
N THR A 530 -11.81 9.96 13.93
CA THR A 530 -13.19 10.26 14.37
C THR A 530 -13.34 10.08 15.87
N ALA A 531 -13.71 11.11 16.64
CA ALA A 531 -13.87 11.02 18.09
C ALA A 531 -15.17 11.62 18.65
N THR A 532 -15.78 10.86 19.57
CA THR A 532 -16.93 11.13 20.42
C THR A 532 -16.57 11.94 21.68
N ILE A 533 -17.27 13.05 21.86
CA ILE A 533 -17.25 13.91 23.06
C ILE A 533 -18.68 14.18 23.58
N SER A 534 -18.84 15.09 24.54
CA SER A 534 -20.18 15.59 24.94
C SER A 534 -20.94 16.26 23.80
N LEU A 535 -20.24 16.55 22.70
CA LEU A 535 -20.78 17.03 21.43
C LEU A 535 -20.99 15.90 20.40
N GLY A 536 -21.04 14.63 20.82
CA GLY A 536 -21.14 13.48 19.90
C GLY A 536 -19.85 13.14 19.12
N SER A 537 -19.94 12.22 18.16
CA SER A 537 -18.84 11.63 17.36
C SER A 537 -18.48 12.49 16.14
N GLU A 538 -17.34 13.16 16.19
CA GLU A 538 -16.91 14.20 15.26
C GLU A 538 -15.55 13.93 14.60
N LEU A 539 -15.16 14.69 13.56
CA LEU A 539 -13.84 14.57 12.92
C LEU A 539 -12.79 15.45 13.59
N TRP A 540 -11.62 14.87 13.84
CA TRP A 540 -10.50 15.52 14.49
C TRP A 540 -9.22 15.38 13.68
N VAL A 541 -8.32 16.34 13.90
CA VAL A 541 -6.94 16.32 13.41
C VAL A 541 -5.99 16.42 14.59
N THR A 542 -4.86 15.75 14.49
CA THR A 542 -3.77 15.89 15.44
C THR A 542 -2.41 15.84 14.74
N ASP A 543 -1.51 16.71 15.16
CA ASP A 543 -0.06 16.61 14.95
C ASP A 543 0.67 16.01 16.16
N GLY A 544 -0.11 15.52 17.15
CA GLY A 544 0.39 15.04 18.43
C GLY A 544 0.62 16.13 19.49
N THR A 545 0.17 17.36 19.30
CA THR A 545 0.23 18.43 20.32
C THR A 545 -1.16 18.88 20.77
N VAL A 546 -1.29 19.45 21.98
CA VAL A 546 -2.58 19.99 22.46
C VAL A 546 -3.09 21.08 21.51
N ASN A 547 -2.20 21.97 21.06
CA ASN A 547 -2.55 23.08 20.17
C ASN A 547 -2.90 22.63 18.75
N GLY A 548 -2.26 21.56 18.26
CA GLY A 548 -2.53 20.97 16.94
C GLY A 548 -3.55 19.84 16.99
N THR A 549 -4.09 19.52 18.16
CA THR A 549 -5.22 18.60 18.34
C THR A 549 -6.48 19.41 18.47
N THR A 550 -7.14 19.58 17.34
CA THR A 550 -8.30 20.44 17.25
C THR A 550 -9.41 19.70 16.57
N LEU A 551 -10.62 19.99 17.04
CA LEU A 551 -11.82 19.60 16.35
C LEU A 551 -11.71 20.22 14.97
N VAL A 552 -11.82 19.40 13.93
CA VAL A 552 -11.84 19.98 12.58
C VAL A 552 -13.07 20.87 12.49
N PHE A 553 -14.22 20.37 12.95
CA PHE A 553 -15.47 21.10 13.10
C PHE A 553 -16.47 20.35 14.01
N ASP A 554 -17.23 21.06 14.87
CA ASP A 554 -18.37 20.49 15.64
C ASP A 554 -19.55 20.42 14.69
N LEU A 555 -19.65 19.32 13.97
CA LEU A 555 -20.50 19.31 12.81
C LEU A 555 -21.96 19.11 13.15
N ASN A 556 -22.27 18.23 14.10
CA ASN A 556 -23.61 18.06 14.64
C ASN A 556 -23.77 18.85 15.95
N PRO A 557 -24.38 20.06 15.95
CA PRO A 557 -24.27 20.95 17.09
C PRO A 557 -24.84 20.38 18.39
N GLY A 558 -24.11 20.56 19.48
CA GLY A 558 -24.54 20.02 20.78
C GLY A 558 -24.30 18.51 20.82
N PRO A 559 -25.11 17.71 21.55
CA PRO A 559 -24.75 16.31 21.85
C PRO A 559 -24.98 15.32 20.69
N GLY A 560 -25.28 15.77 19.47
CA GLY A 560 -25.51 14.90 18.31
C GLY A 560 -24.19 14.43 17.69
N SER A 561 -24.17 13.28 17.01
CA SER A 561 -22.93 12.73 16.42
C SER A 561 -22.89 12.87 14.91
N SER A 562 -21.80 13.41 14.35
CA SER A 562 -21.59 13.46 12.90
C SER A 562 -21.14 12.16 12.24
N ASN A 563 -20.58 11.22 12.99
CA ASN A 563 -20.14 9.90 12.47
C ASN A 563 -19.36 9.97 11.14
N PRO A 564 -18.22 10.69 11.08
CA PRO A 564 -17.43 10.84 9.87
C PRO A 564 -17.02 9.51 9.22
N TRP A 565 -17.13 9.45 7.90
CA TRP A 565 -16.85 8.30 7.06
C TRP A 565 -16.26 8.72 5.71
N TYR A 566 -15.49 7.84 5.07
CA TYR A 566 -14.77 8.07 3.81
C TYR A 566 -14.00 9.39 3.72
N LEU A 567 -12.68 9.32 3.84
CA LEU A 567 -11.80 10.46 3.64
C LEU A 567 -11.26 10.47 2.21
N ALA A 568 -11.23 11.63 1.56
CA ALA A 568 -10.50 11.84 0.31
C ALA A 568 -9.67 13.12 0.36
N LEU A 569 -8.55 13.12 -0.36
CA LEU A 569 -7.69 14.30 -0.54
C LEU A 569 -7.87 14.81 -1.97
N SER A 570 -8.24 16.08 -2.13
CA SER A 570 -8.29 16.76 -3.44
C SER A 570 -7.91 18.23 -3.27
N ARG A 571 -7.05 18.77 -4.14
CA ARG A 571 -6.48 20.15 -4.02
C ARG A 571 -5.85 20.49 -2.66
N GLY A 572 -5.27 19.52 -1.97
CA GLY A 572 -4.79 19.75 -0.61
C GLY A 572 -5.90 20.16 0.36
N MET A 573 -7.17 19.83 0.05
CA MET A 573 -8.31 19.75 0.96
C MET A 573 -8.55 18.29 1.31
N VAL A 574 -9.01 18.06 2.54
CA VAL A 574 -9.61 16.79 2.94
C VAL A 574 -11.12 16.92 2.85
N PHE A 575 -11.75 15.92 2.28
CA PHE A 575 -13.19 15.77 2.20
C PHE A 575 -13.64 14.57 3.03
N VAL A 576 -14.81 14.68 3.65
CA VAL A 576 -15.38 13.69 4.55
C VAL A 576 -16.91 13.67 4.47
N GLY A 577 -17.52 12.48 4.52
CA GLY A 577 -18.97 12.35 4.69
C GLY A 577 -19.32 12.28 6.19
N ALA A 578 -20.20 13.14 6.69
CA ALA A 578 -20.55 13.24 8.12
C ALA A 578 -21.94 13.86 8.31
N ASP A 579 -22.55 13.80 9.49
CA ASP A 579 -23.94 14.22 9.79
C ASP A 579 -23.97 15.52 10.61
N ASP A 580 -24.72 16.53 10.21
CA ASP A 580 -24.79 17.81 10.95
C ASP A 580 -25.97 17.90 11.93
N GLY A 581 -26.74 16.83 12.11
CA GLY A 581 -27.87 16.75 13.04
C GLY A 581 -29.18 17.34 12.55
N ASP A 582 -29.12 18.28 11.61
CA ASP A 582 -30.29 18.92 11.03
C ASP A 582 -30.66 18.30 9.67
N HIS A 583 -29.65 17.86 8.92
CA HIS A 583 -29.80 17.39 7.54
C HIS A 583 -29.39 15.94 7.34
N GLY A 584 -28.93 15.23 8.38
CA GLY A 584 -28.40 13.87 8.29
C GLY A 584 -26.99 13.86 7.67
N ARG A 585 -26.47 12.69 7.24
CA ARG A 585 -25.14 12.61 6.59
C ARG A 585 -25.04 13.42 5.29
N GLU A 586 -24.06 14.32 5.19
CA GLU A 586 -23.71 15.20 4.07
C GLU A 586 -22.18 15.29 3.88
N LEU A 587 -21.72 16.02 2.85
CA LEU A 587 -20.30 16.15 2.52
C LEU A 587 -19.71 17.41 3.13
N PHE A 588 -18.59 17.25 3.82
CA PHE A 588 -17.82 18.33 4.42
C PHE A 588 -16.39 18.34 3.88
N ARG A 589 -15.75 19.49 4.00
CA ARG A 589 -14.37 19.71 3.54
C ARG A 589 -13.59 20.58 4.51
N PHE A 590 -12.27 20.47 4.47
CA PHE A 590 -11.37 21.35 5.21
C PHE A 590 -9.96 21.35 4.61
N PHE A 591 -9.13 22.34 4.97
CA PHE A 591 -7.77 22.48 4.47
C PHE A 591 -6.73 21.94 5.47
N PRO A 592 -5.98 20.85 5.16
CA PRO A 592 -4.91 20.28 5.99
C PRO A 592 -3.67 21.18 6.22
N GLY A 593 -3.50 22.31 5.54
CA GLY A 593 -2.26 23.12 5.59
C GLY A 593 -1.10 22.53 4.78
N ALA A 594 0.06 23.20 4.73
CA ALA A 594 1.23 22.73 3.98
C ALA A 594 1.96 21.59 4.68
N THR A 595 2.67 20.74 3.93
CA THR A 595 3.30 19.50 4.45
C THR A 595 4.73 19.27 3.96
N SER A 596 5.50 18.46 4.69
CA SER A 596 6.85 18.00 4.32
C SER A 596 6.92 16.47 4.13
N GLN A 597 7.78 15.99 3.22
CA GLN A 597 7.92 14.57 2.85
C GLN A 597 9.37 14.18 2.55
N VAL A 598 9.88 13.08 3.14
CA VAL A 598 11.19 12.51 2.76
C VAL A 598 11.11 11.74 1.44
N VAL A 599 12.17 11.86 0.65
CA VAL A 599 12.39 11.17 -0.61
C VAL A 599 13.75 10.47 -0.63
N GLY A 600 13.73 9.17 -0.91
CA GLY A 600 14.92 8.31 -0.96
C GLY A 600 15.55 8.02 0.41
N ASP A 601 16.64 7.25 0.40
CA ASP A 601 17.30 6.74 1.61
C ASP A 601 18.67 7.38 1.89
N GLY A 602 19.21 8.14 0.93
CA GLY A 602 20.58 8.69 1.00
C GLY A 602 21.64 7.66 0.63
N CYS A 603 22.91 7.94 0.96
CA CYS A 603 24.06 7.11 0.63
C CYS A 603 25.19 7.27 1.66
N SER A 604 25.73 6.13 2.13
CA SER A 604 26.93 6.07 2.96
C SER A 604 27.61 4.70 2.87
N ALA A 605 28.91 4.64 3.12
CA ALA A 605 29.66 3.39 3.31
C ALA A 605 29.51 2.82 4.74
N ARG A 606 28.80 3.52 5.64
CA ARG A 606 28.56 3.12 7.02
C ARG A 606 27.32 2.23 7.14
N THR A 607 27.18 1.56 8.28
CA THR A 607 26.03 0.69 8.60
C THR A 607 24.72 1.45 8.80
N ARG A 608 24.77 2.73 9.19
CA ARG A 608 23.61 3.63 9.29
C ARG A 608 23.73 4.77 8.26
N LEU A 609 22.64 5.03 7.53
CA LEU A 609 22.58 6.06 6.51
C LEU A 609 22.21 7.41 7.12
N PRO A 610 22.87 8.53 6.74
CA PRO A 610 22.45 9.86 7.15
C PRO A 610 21.00 10.14 6.76
N HIS A 611 20.22 10.67 7.69
CA HIS A 611 18.82 11.01 7.45
C HIS A 611 18.55 12.48 7.73
N LEU A 612 17.67 13.11 6.95
CA LEU A 612 17.21 14.49 7.08
C LEU A 612 15.69 14.53 7.14
N ASP A 613 15.13 15.28 8.09
CA ASP A 613 13.70 15.57 8.21
C ASP A 613 13.44 17.08 8.29
N ALA A 614 12.19 17.50 8.06
CA ALA A 614 11.75 18.89 8.16
C ALA A 614 10.38 19.02 8.83
N THR A 615 10.11 20.16 9.47
CA THR A 615 8.76 20.52 9.92
C THR A 615 7.86 20.90 8.74
N ASP A 616 6.54 20.84 8.97
CA ASP A 616 5.59 21.38 8.01
C ASP A 616 5.79 22.89 7.87
N PRO A 617 5.90 23.42 6.64
CA PRO A 617 6.20 24.83 6.45
C PRO A 617 4.96 25.68 6.76
N VAL A 618 5.12 26.68 7.63
CA VAL A 618 4.07 27.66 7.93
C VAL A 618 4.61 29.05 7.61
N LEU A 619 3.88 29.82 6.79
CA LEU A 619 4.30 31.16 6.40
C LEU A 619 4.57 32.03 7.63
N GLY A 620 5.70 32.72 7.62
CA GLY A 620 6.13 33.58 8.73
C GLY A 620 6.62 32.82 9.96
N GLN A 621 6.71 31.49 9.92
CA GLN A 621 7.25 30.67 11.00
C GLN A 621 8.55 30.00 10.60
N GLU A 622 9.19 29.43 11.61
CA GLU A 622 10.43 28.66 11.49
C GLU A 622 10.15 27.28 10.87
N LEU A 623 10.82 26.99 9.77
CA LEU A 623 11.02 25.65 9.23
C LEU A 623 12.25 25.04 9.90
N ARG A 624 12.04 24.03 10.73
CA ARG A 624 13.12 23.31 11.39
C ARG A 624 13.52 22.10 10.56
N LEU A 625 14.82 21.94 10.34
CA LEU A 625 15.47 20.85 9.65
C LEU A 625 16.32 20.09 10.66
N GLU A 626 16.25 18.76 10.63
CA GLU A 626 16.94 17.91 11.58
C GLU A 626 17.60 16.77 10.85
N ALA A 627 18.87 16.52 11.13
CA ALA A 627 19.55 15.35 10.63
C ALA A 627 20.02 14.45 11.77
N ARG A 628 20.01 13.15 11.47
CA ARG A 628 20.56 12.08 12.30
C ARG A 628 21.51 11.22 11.47
N ASP A 629 22.34 10.45 12.16
CA ASP A 629 23.38 9.59 11.57
C ASP A 629 24.37 10.32 10.64
N ALA A 630 24.55 11.62 10.83
CA ALA A 630 25.54 12.42 10.11
C ALA A 630 26.97 11.88 10.36
N PRO A 631 27.87 11.95 9.37
CA PRO A 631 29.27 11.57 9.58
C PRO A 631 29.97 12.59 10.47
N ASP A 632 30.73 12.11 11.45
CA ASP A 632 31.53 12.96 12.35
C ASP A 632 32.68 13.62 11.60
N ALA A 633 32.99 14.87 11.95
CA ALA A 633 34.06 15.68 11.38
C ALA A 633 33.98 15.85 9.85
N ALA A 634 32.78 15.82 9.27
CA ALA A 634 32.55 16.06 7.85
C ALA A 634 32.18 17.52 7.58
N VAL A 635 32.49 17.99 6.37
CA VAL A 635 31.96 19.27 5.89
C VAL A 635 30.57 19.00 5.32
N ALA A 636 29.55 19.60 5.94
CA ALA A 636 28.16 19.53 5.53
C ALA A 636 27.76 20.75 4.70
N MET A 637 26.99 20.51 3.64
CA MET A 637 26.30 21.54 2.87
C MET A 637 24.80 21.24 2.87
N LEU A 638 24.01 22.20 3.33
CA LEU A 638 22.54 22.15 3.27
C LEU A 638 22.07 22.90 2.03
N LEU A 639 21.36 22.19 1.15
CA LEU A 639 20.98 22.67 -0.17
C LEU A 639 19.47 22.78 -0.27
N LEU A 640 18.96 23.87 -0.86
CA LEU A 640 17.55 24.08 -1.16
C LEU A 640 17.36 24.37 -2.65
N GLY A 641 16.44 23.65 -3.29
CA GLY A 641 16.02 23.84 -4.67
C GLY A 641 14.51 24.08 -4.78
N THR A 642 14.08 24.75 -5.84
CA THR A 642 12.67 25.13 -6.07
C THR A 642 11.87 24.11 -6.88
N ARG A 643 12.46 22.94 -7.20
CA ARG A 643 11.78 21.86 -7.94
C ARG A 643 12.31 20.49 -7.49
N PRO A 644 11.42 19.53 -7.15
CA PRO A 644 11.82 18.14 -6.98
C PRO A 644 11.84 17.41 -8.33
N LYS A 645 13.00 16.92 -8.82
CA LYS A 645 13.08 15.86 -9.86
C LYS A 645 14.47 15.19 -10.04
N VAL A 646 14.39 13.89 -10.38
CA VAL A 646 15.33 12.83 -10.86
C VAL A 646 16.81 12.83 -10.40
N LEU A 647 17.11 11.76 -9.65
CA LEU A 647 18.40 11.21 -9.19
C LEU A 647 19.60 11.56 -10.11
N ALA A 648 20.32 12.63 -9.76
CA ALA A 648 21.65 12.88 -10.31
C ALA A 648 22.68 12.11 -9.48
N GLU A 649 23.50 11.28 -10.11
CA GLU A 649 24.54 10.52 -9.41
C GLU A 649 25.68 11.46 -8.99
N LEU A 650 25.89 11.57 -7.67
CA LEU A 650 26.95 12.35 -7.03
C LEU A 650 28.28 11.60 -7.01
N ALA A 651 28.21 10.28 -6.83
CA ALA A 651 29.31 9.31 -6.86
C ALA A 651 28.71 7.92 -7.11
N ALA A 652 29.54 6.91 -7.42
CA ALA A 652 29.08 5.54 -7.71
C ALA A 652 28.08 5.02 -6.64
N GLY A 653 26.81 4.90 -7.02
CA GLY A 653 25.71 4.46 -6.14
C GLY A 653 25.17 5.50 -5.15
N CYS A 654 25.49 6.79 -5.31
CA CYS A 654 25.07 7.88 -4.43
C CYS A 654 24.36 8.96 -5.23
N PHE A 655 23.11 9.29 -4.88
CA PHE A 655 22.24 10.13 -5.71
C PHE A 655 21.74 11.39 -4.99
N SER A 656 21.54 12.48 -5.75
CA SER A 656 20.94 13.73 -5.27
C SER A 656 19.44 13.81 -5.53
N TYR A 657 18.75 14.44 -4.58
CA TYR A 657 17.30 14.69 -4.62
C TYR A 657 16.93 16.17 -4.79
N VAL A 658 17.91 17.04 -5.01
CA VAL A 658 17.71 18.44 -5.38
C VAL A 658 18.09 18.65 -6.84
N ASP A 659 17.34 19.50 -7.55
CA ASP A 659 17.63 19.83 -8.94
C ASP A 659 18.90 20.70 -9.03
N LEU A 660 20.02 20.08 -9.46
CA LEU A 660 21.31 20.74 -9.63
C LEU A 660 21.36 21.68 -10.84
N TRP A 661 20.34 21.64 -11.71
CA TRP A 661 20.22 22.49 -12.90
C TRP A 661 19.28 23.68 -12.68
N ALA A 662 18.52 23.69 -11.58
CA ALA A 662 17.78 24.84 -11.11
C ALA A 662 18.68 25.78 -10.27
N PRO A 663 18.26 27.03 -9.99
CA PRO A 663 18.95 27.89 -9.03
C PRO A 663 19.00 27.20 -7.66
N LEU A 664 20.16 26.65 -7.33
CA LEU A 664 20.43 26.02 -6.05
C LEU A 664 20.83 27.09 -5.04
N ILE A 665 20.16 27.09 -3.89
CA ILE A 665 20.52 27.95 -2.77
C ILE A 665 21.27 27.08 -1.77
N VAL A 666 22.57 27.33 -1.59
CA VAL A 666 23.28 26.82 -0.42
C VAL A 666 22.75 27.61 0.77
N VAL A 667 22.00 26.93 1.62
CA VAL A 667 21.33 27.56 2.75
C VAL A 667 22.28 27.68 3.93
N ASP A 668 23.12 26.66 4.12
CA ASP A 668 24.13 26.65 5.18
C ASP A 668 25.31 25.74 4.81
N GLY A 669 26.49 26.06 5.36
CA GLY A 669 27.71 25.27 5.24
C GLY A 669 28.41 25.20 6.59
N PHE A 670 28.58 24.00 7.12
CA PHE A 670 29.08 23.81 8.49
C PHE A 670 29.87 22.50 8.64
N VAL A 671 30.62 22.38 9.73
CA VAL A 671 31.29 21.14 10.09
C VAL A 671 30.42 20.39 11.08
N THR A 672 30.13 19.12 10.82
CA THR A 672 29.46 18.24 11.79
C THR A 672 30.49 17.75 12.79
N THR A 673 30.23 18.00 14.07
CA THR A 673 31.03 17.43 15.18
C THR A 673 30.28 16.35 15.94
N THR A 674 29.03 16.11 15.55
CA THR A 674 28.08 15.15 16.13
C THR A 674 27.28 14.52 15.01
N SER A 675 26.77 13.30 15.27
CA SER A 675 25.90 12.57 14.34
C SER A 675 24.50 13.17 14.20
N GLU A 676 24.12 14.10 15.08
CA GLU A 676 22.84 14.81 15.04
C GLU A 676 23.06 16.31 14.97
N TRP A 677 22.21 16.99 14.19
CA TRP A 677 22.19 18.45 14.13
C TRP A 677 20.80 18.98 13.75
N SER A 678 20.50 20.21 14.17
CA SER A 678 19.30 20.93 13.77
C SER A 678 19.65 22.31 13.21
N ARG A 679 18.88 22.75 12.22
CA ARG A 679 18.95 24.06 11.58
C ARG A 679 17.56 24.62 11.35
N THR A 680 17.43 25.93 11.45
CA THR A 680 16.14 26.60 11.27
C THR A 680 16.23 27.60 10.13
N LEU A 681 15.22 27.57 9.26
CA LEU A 681 15.03 28.50 8.16
C LEU A 681 13.73 29.26 8.39
N MET A 682 13.74 30.58 8.18
CA MET A 682 12.50 31.33 8.20
C MET A 682 11.73 31.10 6.89
N VAL A 683 10.49 30.62 6.99
CA VAL A 683 9.56 30.66 5.86
C VAL A 683 9.06 32.10 5.76
N PRO A 684 9.31 32.83 4.66
CA PRO A 684 8.85 34.20 4.54
C PRO A 684 7.33 34.28 4.71
N ALA A 685 6.83 35.32 5.40
CA ALA A 685 5.41 35.62 5.50
C ALA A 685 4.86 36.22 4.20
N ASP A 686 5.27 35.69 3.05
CA ASP A 686 4.85 36.12 1.73
C ASP A 686 3.83 35.12 1.18
N THR A 687 2.58 35.57 1.06
CA THR A 687 1.48 34.75 0.54
C THR A 687 1.70 34.32 -0.92
N LYS A 688 2.67 34.89 -1.64
CA LYS A 688 3.11 34.41 -2.96
C LYS A 688 3.82 33.06 -2.93
N LEU A 689 4.25 32.61 -1.75
CA LEU A 689 4.86 31.30 -1.55
C LEU A 689 3.80 30.18 -1.40
N LEU A 690 2.52 30.54 -1.23
CA LEU A 690 1.43 29.56 -1.28
C LEU A 690 1.43 28.88 -2.65
N GLY A 691 1.33 27.55 -2.66
CA GLY A 691 1.38 26.75 -3.89
C GLY A 691 2.77 26.49 -4.48
N GLN A 692 3.88 26.93 -3.85
CA GLN A 692 5.24 26.65 -4.33
C GLN A 692 5.83 25.36 -3.73
N HIS A 693 6.56 24.59 -4.55
CA HIS A 693 7.29 23.40 -4.11
C HIS A 693 8.75 23.71 -3.81
N PHE A 694 9.30 23.06 -2.79
CA PHE A 694 10.72 23.13 -2.48
C PHE A 694 11.29 21.74 -2.20
N ALA A 695 12.59 21.56 -2.40
CA ALA A 695 13.31 20.34 -2.05
C ALA A 695 14.60 20.70 -1.32
N THR A 696 14.95 19.97 -0.26
CA THR A 696 16.19 20.18 0.49
C THR A 696 16.94 18.86 0.74
N GLN A 697 18.27 18.92 0.77
CA GLN A 697 19.15 17.77 1.04
C GLN A 697 20.42 18.25 1.73
N ALA A 698 21.00 17.44 2.62
CA ALA A 698 22.32 17.68 3.19
C ALA A 698 23.35 16.74 2.56
N TRP A 699 24.47 17.30 2.12
CA TRP A 699 25.61 16.55 1.58
C TRP A 699 26.77 16.63 2.55
N TYR A 700 27.49 15.52 2.71
CA TYR A 700 28.67 15.44 3.56
C TYR A 700 29.88 15.06 2.74
N VAL A 701 30.95 15.83 2.89
CA VAL A 701 32.25 15.52 2.32
C VAL A 701 33.18 15.12 3.45
N SER A 702 33.66 13.87 3.41
CA SER A 702 34.60 13.30 4.37
C SER A 702 35.78 12.62 3.65
N PRO A 703 36.85 12.24 4.37
CA PRO A 703 37.93 11.44 3.77
C PRO A 703 37.46 10.08 3.21
N ALA A 704 36.31 9.58 3.65
CA ALA A 704 35.72 8.32 3.17
C ALA A 704 34.95 8.48 1.85
N GLY A 705 34.70 9.72 1.39
CA GLY A 705 33.99 10.03 0.16
C GLY A 705 32.86 11.04 0.36
N ILE A 706 31.97 11.09 -0.63
CA ILE A 706 30.74 11.90 -0.57
C ILE A 706 29.64 11.01 -0.01
N GLU A 707 28.99 11.47 1.05
CA GLU A 707 27.78 10.88 1.63
C GLU A 707 26.62 11.87 1.47
N GLY A 708 25.40 11.38 1.39
CA GLY A 708 24.21 12.22 1.24
C GLY A 708 23.09 11.74 2.13
N THR A 709 22.33 12.68 2.69
CA THR A 709 21.04 12.34 3.29
C THR A 709 20.04 11.95 2.21
N ASN A 710 18.90 11.38 2.61
CA ASN A 710 17.68 11.50 1.82
C ASN A 710 17.35 12.98 1.48
N GLY A 711 16.47 13.20 0.52
CA GLY A 711 15.87 14.53 0.29
C GLY A 711 14.63 14.75 1.16
N VAL A 712 14.23 16.02 1.29
CA VAL A 712 12.93 16.43 1.85
C VAL A 712 12.24 17.35 0.86
N ALA A 713 11.03 16.99 0.42
CA ALA A 713 10.14 17.81 -0.37
C ALA A 713 9.16 18.56 0.53
N LEU A 714 9.01 19.87 0.31
CA LEU A 714 7.98 20.69 0.93
C LEU A 714 6.84 20.86 -0.08
N THR A 715 5.68 20.34 0.28
CA THR A 715 4.46 20.38 -0.51
C THR A 715 3.57 21.50 0.03
N PRO A 716 3.21 22.48 -0.81
CA PRO A 716 2.39 23.60 -0.39
C PRO A 716 0.98 23.13 0.02
N GLY A 717 0.44 23.78 1.05
CA GLY A 717 -0.99 23.82 1.35
C GLY A 717 -1.53 25.15 0.86
N THR A 718 -2.76 25.15 0.35
CA THR A 718 -3.41 26.35 -0.22
C THR A 718 -3.89 27.31 0.85
#